data_AF-A0A352HST9-F1
#
_entry.id   AF-A0A352HST9-F1
#
_cell.length_a   1.000
_cell.length_b   1.000
_cell.length_c   1.000
_cell.angle_alpha   90.00
_cell.angle_beta   90.00
_cell.angle_gamma   90.00
#
_symmetry.space_group_name_H-M   'P 1'
#
loop_
_entity.id
_entity.type
_entity.pdbx_description
1 polymer ?
#
loop_
_entity_poly.entity_id
_entity_poly.type
_entity_poly.pdbx_seq_one_letter_code
_entity_poly.pdbx_strand_id
1 'polypeptide(L)'
;MKPLNGDGSWENQCIDVRTSILSRYEYDDAAKKYGVFMRFSKEGSYITIWKFLFGSKNDFTAFWLFIPSDIKIEGKKVLYLINKVKDALPTIDKEQTKNDIKNLLLNEYDKDENAPTPIESKNKLTQDATLAFRKYKDENELADLIGNKRCQTYYENYAAILLTGPDSPQLKTPNDIKDLTKEKLVEYAKLPLPKELNEKGIKVFIDNCESEYTQKRMFEIGEEIKLTFKKHDREDIDKGKVKFDDPDTFWENAAADADLNWRKKITLGMFHVTAKPEVGDEDHAPECTIKINDEKLTEKGIPIQEDKLSEVHVEITLEHFETISDKHDLNKKQIDIQMKEKKEYTHSQYEELYNNLNNTKTELEAKKGYIDELEKKIKEKDDTITDLTEKLDNKGKENTTTTDEAVGDSPDDDKGNADASKHGKKGDKGNNKKDEQKNEDGNNTPDPGEWEGTESHPTSGNGQSEGKKNKRTVWLMVYAAVSTVISVVLAIVLLSGKTLTDLTSVSSNDNATDTATTQTEPAANAEVTDSVPAINYLKNCDGILFRDSLDHYSYTKGLWDDLNNFNLDKVIGEWKNKLGDRGIQCFEDIAEHAKNCIDKNLLDKAKEKNSGHYNKAEDLKINVKNYCNWIDAACDKNTSSNDSEDKYGSGN
;
A
#
# COMPACT_ATOMS: atom_id res chain seq x y z
N MET A 1 -7.71 49.29 -0.63
CA MET A 1 -9.13 49.72 -0.52
C MET A 1 -9.49 49.73 0.97
N LYS A 2 -10.50 48.98 1.45
CA LYS A 2 -10.56 48.49 2.83
C LYS A 2 -11.11 47.07 2.79
N PRO A 3 -10.50 46.09 3.49
CA PRO A 3 -11.00 44.73 3.53
C PRO A 3 -12.21 44.66 4.47
N LEU A 4 -13.21 43.85 4.12
CA LEU A 4 -14.34 43.56 5.01
C LEU A 4 -14.09 42.34 5.89
N ASN A 5 -13.29 41.38 5.40
CA ASN A 5 -12.77 40.21 6.12
C ASN A 5 -11.38 39.82 5.50
N GLY A 6 -10.54 39.08 6.24
CA GLY A 6 -9.22 38.61 5.78
C GLY A 6 -8.04 39.56 6.05
N ASP A 7 -6.83 39.08 5.75
CA ASP A 7 -5.53 39.70 6.06
C ASP A 7 -5.07 40.82 5.09
N GLY A 8 -5.74 40.94 3.94
CA GLY A 8 -5.42 41.91 2.89
C GLY A 8 -4.40 41.42 1.84
N SER A 9 -3.89 40.19 1.94
CA SER A 9 -2.97 39.59 0.94
C SER A 9 -3.52 39.67 -0.49
N TRP A 10 -4.82 39.42 -0.62
CA TRP A 10 -5.62 39.42 -1.85
C TRP A 10 -5.92 40.82 -2.42
N GLU A 11 -5.66 41.92 -1.70
CA GLU A 11 -5.96 43.28 -2.20
C GLU A 11 -5.17 43.64 -3.47
N ASN A 12 -4.02 43.00 -3.70
CA ASN A 12 -3.16 43.22 -4.88
C ASN A 12 -3.85 42.93 -6.23
N GLN A 13 -4.96 42.18 -6.24
CA GLN A 13 -5.76 41.90 -7.44
C GLN A 13 -7.04 42.76 -7.55
N CYS A 14 -7.34 43.59 -6.54
CA CYS A 14 -8.43 44.55 -6.55
C CYS A 14 -7.96 45.87 -7.18
N ILE A 15 -8.49 46.20 -8.36
CA ILE A 15 -7.90 47.17 -9.29
C ILE A 15 -8.98 48.06 -9.93
N ASP A 16 -8.56 49.19 -10.51
CA ASP A 16 -9.46 50.06 -11.27
C ASP A 16 -9.94 49.35 -12.55
N VAL A 17 -11.25 49.24 -12.69
CA VAL A 17 -11.95 48.53 -13.77
C VAL A 17 -12.47 49.47 -14.86
N ARG A 18 -12.30 50.80 -14.71
CA ARG A 18 -12.92 51.81 -15.60
C ARG A 18 -12.47 51.72 -17.06
N THR A 19 -11.17 51.73 -17.29
CA THR A 19 -10.57 51.74 -18.63
C THR A 19 -10.62 50.37 -19.31
N SER A 20 -10.52 49.30 -18.53
CA SER A 20 -10.41 47.92 -19.01
C SER A 20 -11.77 47.21 -19.18
N ILE A 21 -12.66 47.32 -18.19
CA ILE A 21 -13.96 46.61 -18.16
C ILE A 21 -15.13 47.54 -18.50
N LEU A 22 -15.34 48.62 -17.72
CA LEU A 22 -16.57 49.44 -17.82
C LEU A 22 -16.66 50.16 -19.18
N SER A 23 -15.52 50.51 -19.77
CA SER A 23 -15.41 51.03 -21.14
C SER A 23 -16.12 50.18 -22.19
N ARG A 24 -16.18 48.84 -21.98
CA ARG A 24 -16.73 47.84 -22.89
C ARG A 24 -18.27 47.76 -22.88
N TYR A 25 -18.96 48.45 -21.98
CA TYR A 25 -20.43 48.34 -21.80
C TYR A 25 -21.17 49.64 -22.17
N GLU A 26 -22.41 49.54 -22.67
CA GLU A 26 -23.22 50.73 -22.93
C GLU A 26 -23.77 51.35 -21.65
N TYR A 27 -23.44 52.61 -21.40
CA TYR A 27 -23.71 53.26 -20.11
C TYR A 27 -25.21 53.38 -19.80
N ASP A 28 -26.05 53.71 -20.78
CA ASP A 28 -27.48 53.94 -20.53
C ASP A 28 -28.25 52.64 -20.21
N ASP A 29 -27.67 51.46 -20.48
CA ASP A 29 -28.13 50.15 -20.01
C ASP A 29 -27.42 49.77 -18.69
N ALA A 30 -26.09 49.93 -18.64
CA ALA A 30 -25.26 49.54 -17.49
C ALA A 30 -25.51 50.36 -16.22
N ALA A 31 -25.99 51.60 -16.32
CA ALA A 31 -26.40 52.41 -15.16
C ALA A 31 -27.63 51.85 -14.43
N LYS A 32 -28.36 50.90 -15.03
CA LYS A 32 -29.57 50.29 -14.45
C LYS A 32 -29.32 48.89 -13.87
N LYS A 33 -28.17 48.27 -14.18
CA LYS A 33 -27.90 46.84 -13.96
C LYS A 33 -26.65 46.61 -13.10
N TYR A 34 -26.34 45.35 -12.84
CA TYR A 34 -25.08 44.92 -12.22
C TYR A 34 -24.28 44.11 -13.25
N GLY A 35 -23.04 44.50 -13.51
CA GLY A 35 -22.10 43.68 -14.26
C GLY A 35 -21.39 42.69 -13.35
N VAL A 36 -21.03 41.53 -13.89
CA VAL A 36 -20.25 40.50 -13.19
C VAL A 36 -19.12 40.02 -14.10
N PHE A 37 -17.91 39.85 -13.56
CA PHE A 37 -16.80 39.20 -14.25
C PHE A 37 -15.93 38.39 -13.29
N MET A 38 -15.16 37.45 -13.82
CA MET A 38 -14.21 36.62 -13.07
C MET A 38 -12.76 36.91 -13.46
N ARG A 39 -11.84 36.81 -12.50
CA ARG A 39 -10.38 36.77 -12.67
C ARG A 39 -9.78 35.66 -11.80
N PHE A 40 -8.58 35.20 -12.13
CA PHE A 40 -7.97 34.06 -11.47
C PHE A 40 -6.50 34.31 -11.11
N SER A 41 -6.09 33.89 -9.91
CA SER A 41 -4.70 33.73 -9.47
C SER A 41 -4.49 32.32 -8.94
N LYS A 42 -3.24 31.95 -8.66
CA LYS A 42 -2.90 30.68 -7.99
C LYS A 42 -3.55 30.54 -6.60
N GLU A 43 -3.81 31.67 -5.93
CA GLU A 43 -4.41 31.73 -4.60
C GLU A 43 -5.94 31.51 -4.64
N GLY A 44 -6.60 31.83 -5.75
CA GLY A 44 -8.06 31.71 -5.84
C GLY A 44 -8.72 32.45 -7.00
N SER A 45 -10.05 32.42 -6.98
CA SER A 45 -10.96 33.03 -7.96
C SER A 45 -11.49 34.36 -7.42
N TYR A 46 -11.49 35.40 -8.24
CA TYR A 46 -12.01 36.73 -7.91
C TYR A 46 -13.27 37.00 -8.74
N ILE A 47 -14.45 36.95 -8.12
CA ILE A 47 -15.71 37.31 -8.77
C ILE A 47 -16.01 38.77 -8.43
N THR A 48 -16.01 39.63 -9.43
CA THR A 48 -16.24 41.07 -9.27
C THR A 48 -17.65 41.43 -9.69
N ILE A 49 -18.42 42.02 -8.78
CA ILE A 49 -19.74 42.60 -9.02
C ILE A 49 -19.55 44.12 -9.11
N TRP A 50 -20.10 44.78 -10.14
CA TRP A 50 -19.98 46.24 -10.29
C TRP A 50 -21.25 46.90 -10.81
N LYS A 51 -21.41 48.20 -10.51
CA LYS A 51 -22.54 49.04 -10.93
C LYS A 51 -22.13 50.52 -10.96
N PHE A 52 -22.55 51.27 -11.98
CA PHE A 52 -22.35 52.72 -12.04
C PHE A 52 -23.16 53.44 -10.95
N LEU A 53 -22.65 54.58 -10.47
CA LEU A 53 -23.44 55.48 -9.63
C LEU A 53 -24.42 56.30 -10.49
N PHE A 54 -25.61 56.56 -9.96
CA PHE A 54 -26.66 57.24 -10.71
C PHE A 54 -26.22 58.65 -11.13
N GLY A 55 -26.21 58.90 -12.44
CA GLY A 55 -25.88 60.20 -13.04
C GLY A 55 -24.41 60.40 -13.43
N SER A 56 -23.49 59.48 -13.12
CA SER A 56 -22.07 59.61 -13.48
C SER A 56 -21.58 58.46 -14.37
N LYS A 57 -20.97 58.81 -15.51
CA LYS A 57 -20.30 57.86 -16.41
C LYS A 57 -18.90 57.43 -15.92
N ASN A 58 -18.39 58.07 -14.86
CA ASN A 58 -17.02 57.88 -14.36
C ASN A 58 -16.96 57.25 -12.97
N ASP A 59 -18.07 57.26 -12.22
CA ASP A 59 -18.15 56.78 -10.84
C ASP A 59 -18.96 55.49 -10.75
N PHE A 60 -18.48 54.55 -9.95
CA PHE A 60 -19.02 53.21 -9.84
C PHE A 60 -18.74 52.65 -8.44
N THR A 61 -19.51 51.64 -8.05
CA THR A 61 -19.17 50.76 -6.93
C THR A 61 -18.81 49.39 -7.49
N ALA A 62 -17.75 48.78 -6.94
CA ALA A 62 -17.40 47.40 -7.20
C ALA A 62 -17.15 46.65 -5.89
N PHE A 63 -17.48 45.37 -5.90
CA PHE A 63 -17.31 44.43 -4.80
C PHE A 63 -16.61 43.18 -5.34
N TRP A 64 -15.62 42.68 -4.59
CA TRP A 64 -14.87 41.48 -4.93
C TRP A 64 -15.21 40.37 -3.94
N LEU A 65 -15.76 39.26 -4.45
CA LEU A 65 -15.87 38.00 -3.73
C LEU A 65 -14.66 37.14 -4.12
N PHE A 66 -13.75 36.92 -3.16
CA PHE A 66 -12.61 36.03 -3.32
C PHE A 66 -12.98 34.61 -2.85
N ILE A 67 -12.65 33.60 -3.66
CA ILE A 67 -12.82 32.18 -3.35
C ILE A 67 -11.43 31.52 -3.44
N PRO A 68 -10.79 31.18 -2.30
CA PRO A 68 -9.52 30.47 -2.25
C PRO A 68 -9.45 29.20 -3.11
N SER A 69 -8.23 28.82 -3.53
CA SER A 69 -7.97 27.66 -4.39
C SER A 69 -7.96 26.30 -3.67
N ASP A 70 -8.18 26.31 -2.35
CA ASP A 70 -8.41 25.16 -1.48
C ASP A 70 -9.87 25.05 -0.98
N ILE A 71 -10.81 25.81 -1.57
CA ILE A 71 -12.25 25.76 -1.22
C ILE A 71 -13.10 25.32 -2.42
N LYS A 72 -13.88 24.25 -2.21
CA LYS A 72 -14.96 23.80 -3.11
C LYS A 72 -16.29 24.35 -2.59
N ILE A 73 -16.96 25.14 -3.42
CA ILE A 73 -18.20 25.83 -3.07
C ILE A 73 -19.20 25.74 -4.22
N GLU A 74 -20.42 25.30 -3.90
CA GLU A 74 -21.51 25.17 -4.86
C GLU A 74 -21.89 26.51 -5.49
N GLY A 75 -22.17 26.51 -6.78
CA GLY A 75 -22.59 27.70 -7.53
C GLY A 75 -23.79 28.43 -6.94
N LYS A 76 -24.73 27.69 -6.32
CA LYS A 76 -25.92 28.28 -5.67
C LYS A 76 -25.58 29.04 -4.39
N LYS A 77 -24.58 28.59 -3.63
CA LYS A 77 -24.05 29.31 -2.45
C LYS A 77 -23.35 30.61 -2.89
N VAL A 78 -22.54 30.55 -3.94
CA VAL A 78 -21.90 31.74 -4.53
C VAL A 78 -22.93 32.73 -5.08
N LEU A 79 -23.95 32.26 -5.81
CA LEU A 79 -25.00 33.11 -6.36
C LEU A 79 -25.83 33.80 -5.27
N TYR A 80 -26.14 33.08 -4.19
CA TYR A 80 -26.82 33.65 -3.02
C TYR A 80 -26.02 34.82 -2.41
N LEU A 81 -24.71 34.67 -2.23
CA LEU A 81 -23.82 35.75 -1.77
C LEU A 81 -23.84 36.94 -2.74
N ILE A 82 -23.72 36.68 -4.05
CA ILE A 82 -23.77 37.71 -5.10
C ILE A 82 -25.09 38.50 -5.03
N ASN A 83 -26.24 37.82 -4.94
CA ASN A 83 -27.54 38.48 -4.91
C ASN A 83 -27.74 39.28 -3.61
N LYS A 84 -27.32 38.77 -2.44
CA LYS A 84 -27.30 39.55 -1.19
C LYS A 84 -26.42 40.79 -1.27
N VAL A 85 -25.27 40.73 -1.94
CA VAL A 85 -24.43 41.90 -2.18
C VAL A 85 -25.10 42.89 -3.15
N LYS A 86 -25.77 42.43 -4.23
CA LYS A 86 -26.54 43.31 -5.13
C LYS A 86 -27.62 44.09 -4.37
N ASP A 87 -28.37 43.42 -3.48
CA ASP A 87 -29.41 44.02 -2.64
C ASP A 87 -28.86 45.06 -1.67
N ALA A 88 -27.71 44.77 -1.06
CA ALA A 88 -27.08 45.61 -0.05
C ALA A 88 -26.35 46.84 -0.63
N LEU A 89 -25.71 46.70 -1.80
CA LEU A 89 -24.87 47.71 -2.47
C LEU A 89 -25.47 49.14 -2.52
N PRO A 90 -26.75 49.35 -2.86
CA PRO A 90 -27.39 50.68 -2.85
C PRO A 90 -27.43 51.39 -1.48
N THR A 91 -27.03 50.71 -0.40
CA THR A 91 -26.99 51.26 0.96
C THR A 91 -25.65 51.00 1.66
N ILE A 92 -24.61 50.64 0.91
CA ILE A 92 -23.31 50.16 1.43
C ILE A 92 -22.64 51.12 2.42
N ASP A 93 -22.91 52.42 2.34
CA ASP A 93 -22.34 53.44 3.24
C ASP A 93 -22.90 53.37 4.67
N LYS A 94 -24.06 52.74 4.88
CA LYS A 94 -24.66 52.54 6.22
C LYS A 94 -23.88 51.47 6.99
N GLU A 95 -23.48 51.76 8.22
CA GLU A 95 -22.75 50.80 9.07
C GLU A 95 -23.53 49.49 9.30
N GLN A 96 -24.86 49.54 9.39
CA GLN A 96 -25.67 48.32 9.48
C GLN A 96 -25.46 47.42 8.27
N THR A 97 -25.58 47.96 7.05
CA THR A 97 -25.36 47.22 5.79
C THR A 97 -23.95 46.63 5.71
N LYS A 98 -22.92 47.35 6.20
CA LYS A 98 -21.54 46.82 6.28
C LYS A 98 -21.43 45.65 7.25
N ASN A 99 -22.10 45.73 8.40
CA ASN A 99 -22.14 44.66 9.39
C ASN A 99 -22.95 43.45 8.88
N ASP A 100 -24.05 43.66 8.18
CA ASP A 100 -24.86 42.60 7.58
C ASP A 100 -24.06 41.82 6.52
N ILE A 101 -23.30 42.52 5.66
CA ILE A 101 -22.37 41.89 4.69
C ILE A 101 -21.23 41.17 5.41
N LYS A 102 -20.65 41.76 6.47
CA LYS A 102 -19.61 41.07 7.26
C LYS A 102 -20.14 39.76 7.86
N ASN A 103 -21.29 39.81 8.52
CA ASN A 103 -21.93 38.63 9.14
C ASN A 103 -22.25 37.55 8.10
N LEU A 104 -22.68 37.93 6.89
CA LEU A 104 -22.88 37.02 5.75
C LEU A 104 -21.59 36.33 5.30
N LEU A 105 -20.43 36.94 5.55
CA LEU A 105 -19.09 36.49 5.19
C LEU A 105 -18.26 35.99 6.40
N LEU A 106 -18.90 35.77 7.56
CA LEU A 106 -18.33 35.07 8.72
C LEU A 106 -18.58 33.55 8.69
N ASN A 107 -19.22 33.04 7.64
CA ASN A 107 -19.36 31.59 7.45
C ASN A 107 -17.98 30.97 7.24
N GLU A 108 -17.64 29.97 8.05
CA GLU A 108 -16.51 29.08 7.78
C GLU A 108 -16.87 28.16 6.60
N TYR A 109 -15.85 27.77 5.83
CA TYR A 109 -15.98 26.88 4.68
C TYR A 109 -14.92 25.80 4.79
N ASP A 110 -15.32 24.55 4.60
CA ASP A 110 -14.41 23.41 4.64
C ASP A 110 -13.33 23.52 3.55
N LYS A 111 -12.10 23.19 3.93
CA LYS A 111 -10.97 23.08 2.99
C LYS A 111 -11.08 21.74 2.26
N ASP A 112 -11.05 21.79 0.95
CA ASP A 112 -11.02 20.63 0.07
C ASP A 112 -9.62 20.54 -0.56
N GLU A 113 -8.82 19.57 -0.09
CA GLU A 113 -7.47 19.32 -0.62
C GLU A 113 -7.47 18.83 -2.10
N ASN A 114 -8.64 18.45 -2.61
CA ASN A 114 -8.90 18.00 -3.99
C ASN A 114 -9.58 19.08 -4.86
N ALA A 115 -9.88 20.28 -4.33
CA ALA A 115 -10.52 21.37 -5.08
C ALA A 115 -9.72 21.81 -6.32
N PRO A 116 -10.35 22.22 -7.43
CA PRO A 116 -9.62 22.67 -8.62
C PRO A 116 -8.90 24.00 -8.40
N THR A 117 -7.57 24.02 -8.57
CA THR A 117 -6.78 25.25 -8.52
C THR A 117 -7.01 26.08 -9.78
N PRO A 118 -7.42 27.36 -9.68
CA PRO A 118 -7.54 28.22 -10.85
C PRO A 118 -6.19 28.44 -11.55
N ILE A 119 -6.18 28.39 -12.88
CA ILE A 119 -5.00 28.84 -13.64
C ILE A 119 -4.99 30.36 -13.68
N GLU A 120 -3.86 30.95 -13.31
CA GLU A 120 -3.68 32.40 -13.25
C GLU A 120 -3.85 33.07 -14.61
N SER A 121 -4.60 34.17 -14.65
CA SER A 121 -4.77 35.00 -15.86
C SER A 121 -3.42 35.59 -16.29
N LYS A 122 -2.85 35.10 -17.39
CA LYS A 122 -1.53 35.52 -17.92
C LYS A 122 -1.44 37.03 -18.19
N ASN A 123 -2.56 37.64 -18.56
CA ASN A 123 -2.65 39.04 -18.93
C ASN A 123 -3.05 39.93 -17.74
N LYS A 124 -2.26 40.97 -17.45
CA LYS A 124 -2.67 42.05 -16.56
C LYS A 124 -3.86 42.82 -17.17
N LEU A 125 -4.76 43.29 -16.32
CA LEU A 125 -5.99 43.98 -16.75
C LEU A 125 -5.72 45.46 -17.10
N THR A 126 -5.01 45.69 -18.19
CA THR A 126 -4.82 47.00 -18.82
C THR A 126 -6.00 47.35 -19.76
N GLN A 127 -5.96 48.54 -20.39
CA GLN A 127 -6.95 48.95 -21.40
C GLN A 127 -6.98 47.97 -22.60
N ASP A 128 -5.79 47.59 -23.08
CA ASP A 128 -5.58 46.72 -24.25
C ASP A 128 -5.63 45.21 -23.90
N ALA A 129 -6.04 44.87 -22.68
CA ALA A 129 -6.08 43.50 -22.21
C ALA A 129 -7.01 42.62 -23.04
N THR A 130 -6.57 41.40 -23.35
CA THR A 130 -7.39 40.38 -24.00
C THR A 130 -8.49 39.94 -23.04
N LEU A 131 -9.75 40.22 -23.41
CA LEU A 131 -10.94 39.83 -22.66
C LEU A 131 -11.72 38.74 -23.39
N ALA A 132 -12.47 37.97 -22.62
CA ALA A 132 -13.49 37.07 -23.12
C ALA A 132 -14.82 37.32 -22.42
N PHE A 133 -15.92 36.86 -23.02
CA PHE A 133 -17.21 36.81 -22.36
C PHE A 133 -17.86 35.43 -22.51
N ARG A 134 -18.77 35.10 -21.59
CA ARG A 134 -19.72 33.99 -21.71
C ARG A 134 -21.14 34.50 -21.53
N LYS A 135 -22.09 33.89 -22.27
CA LYS A 135 -23.52 34.06 -22.08
C LYS A 135 -24.08 32.96 -21.17
N TYR A 136 -24.93 33.32 -20.22
CA TYR A 136 -25.82 32.45 -19.45
C TYR A 136 -27.27 32.79 -19.76
N LYS A 137 -28.16 31.79 -19.76
CA LYS A 137 -29.60 31.98 -20.00
C LYS A 137 -30.38 32.29 -18.72
N ASP A 138 -29.98 31.67 -17.61
CA ASP A 138 -30.69 31.72 -16.33
C ASP A 138 -29.72 31.59 -15.14
N GLU A 139 -30.27 31.65 -13.92
CA GLU A 139 -29.52 31.57 -12.67
C GLU A 139 -28.79 30.24 -12.43
N ASN A 140 -29.23 29.11 -13.01
CA ASN A 140 -28.51 27.84 -12.90
C ASN A 140 -27.28 27.82 -13.80
N GLU A 141 -27.38 28.32 -15.03
CA GLU A 141 -26.21 28.49 -15.91
C GLU A 141 -25.21 29.48 -15.32
N LEU A 142 -25.68 30.55 -14.65
CA LEU A 142 -24.82 31.46 -13.90
C LEU A 142 -24.17 30.77 -12.69
N ALA A 143 -24.92 29.98 -11.91
CA ALA A 143 -24.40 29.24 -10.76
C ALA A 143 -23.30 28.25 -11.18
N ASP A 144 -23.50 27.47 -12.24
CA ASP A 144 -22.50 26.58 -12.81
C ASP A 144 -21.19 27.32 -13.12
N LEU A 145 -21.29 28.48 -13.78
CA LEU A 145 -20.15 29.30 -14.20
C LEU A 145 -19.31 29.86 -13.07
N ILE A 146 -19.90 30.11 -11.89
CA ILE A 146 -19.22 30.74 -10.74
C ILE A 146 -18.86 29.75 -9.62
N GLY A 147 -19.46 28.56 -9.61
CA GLY A 147 -19.24 27.51 -8.62
C GLY A 147 -18.25 26.45 -9.09
N ASN A 148 -18.74 25.25 -9.35
CA ASN A 148 -17.93 24.09 -9.69
C ASN A 148 -17.18 24.25 -11.02
N LYS A 149 -17.81 24.84 -12.04
CA LYS A 149 -17.25 24.97 -13.40
C LYS A 149 -16.52 26.32 -13.59
N ARG A 150 -16.15 27.01 -12.50
CA ARG A 150 -15.42 28.30 -12.55
C ARG A 150 -13.99 28.18 -13.06
N CYS A 151 -13.30 27.08 -12.73
CA CYS A 151 -11.90 26.86 -13.06
C CYS A 151 -11.73 26.21 -14.44
N GLN A 152 -11.87 26.97 -15.53
CA GLN A 152 -11.62 26.42 -16.89
C GLN A 152 -10.17 26.65 -17.32
N THR A 153 -9.51 25.61 -17.83
CA THR A 153 -8.09 25.65 -18.26
C THR A 153 -7.79 26.75 -19.27
N TYR A 154 -8.63 26.92 -20.29
CA TYR A 154 -8.47 27.91 -21.35
C TYR A 154 -8.71 29.38 -20.89
N TYR A 155 -9.19 29.63 -19.67
CA TYR A 155 -9.35 30.99 -19.14
C TYR A 155 -8.02 31.72 -18.90
N GLU A 156 -6.91 30.99 -18.76
CA GLU A 156 -5.56 31.55 -18.56
C GLU A 156 -5.16 32.65 -19.57
N ASN A 157 -5.73 32.60 -20.78
CA ASN A 157 -5.38 33.47 -21.90
C ASN A 157 -6.08 34.85 -21.86
N TYR A 158 -6.96 35.07 -20.88
CA TYR A 158 -7.78 36.28 -20.75
C TYR A 158 -7.55 36.96 -19.39
N ALA A 159 -7.50 38.30 -19.39
CA ALA A 159 -7.28 39.09 -18.16
C ALA A 159 -8.52 39.11 -17.24
N ALA A 160 -9.71 38.90 -17.82
CA ALA A 160 -10.97 38.66 -17.13
C ALA A 160 -11.98 37.95 -18.07
N ILE A 161 -12.93 37.22 -17.47
CA ILE A 161 -14.07 36.58 -18.14
C ILE A 161 -15.35 37.32 -17.76
N LEU A 162 -15.96 38.03 -18.72
CA LEU A 162 -17.19 38.79 -18.53
C LEU A 162 -18.41 37.85 -18.53
N LEU A 163 -19.31 37.96 -17.55
CA LEU A 163 -20.51 37.15 -17.46
C LEU A 163 -21.73 37.95 -17.92
N THR A 164 -22.35 37.49 -19.00
CA THR A 164 -23.47 38.17 -19.69
C THR A 164 -24.72 37.29 -19.71
N GLY A 165 -25.90 37.87 -19.56
CA GLY A 165 -27.19 37.21 -19.48
C GLY A 165 -28.33 38.24 -19.37
N PRO A 166 -29.58 37.83 -19.08
CA PRO A 166 -30.74 38.72 -19.13
C PRO A 166 -30.59 40.01 -18.30
N ASP A 167 -30.13 39.88 -17.05
CA ASP A 167 -29.99 40.99 -16.10
C ASP A 167 -28.65 41.73 -16.20
N SER A 168 -27.80 41.34 -17.15
CA SER A 168 -26.46 41.91 -17.33
C SER A 168 -26.44 43.14 -18.26
N PRO A 169 -25.47 44.06 -18.06
CA PRO A 169 -25.24 45.18 -18.98
C PRO A 169 -24.80 44.70 -20.38
N GLN A 170 -25.31 45.35 -21.43
CA GLN A 170 -24.93 45.07 -22.82
C GLN A 170 -23.52 45.56 -23.16
N LEU A 171 -22.76 44.74 -23.89
CA LEU A 171 -21.44 45.08 -24.42
C LEU A 171 -21.56 45.97 -25.67
N LYS A 172 -20.73 47.02 -25.77
CA LYS A 172 -20.65 47.91 -26.93
C LYS A 172 -20.18 47.18 -28.19
N THR A 173 -19.02 46.53 -28.09
CA THR A 173 -18.31 45.89 -29.19
C THR A 173 -18.00 44.43 -28.87
N PRO A 174 -19.02 43.54 -28.86
CA PRO A 174 -18.84 42.12 -28.57
C PRO A 174 -17.97 41.38 -29.61
N ASN A 175 -17.60 42.02 -30.72
CA ASN A 175 -16.65 41.48 -31.69
C ASN A 175 -15.18 41.64 -31.23
N ASP A 176 -14.89 42.59 -30.34
CA ASP A 176 -13.54 42.89 -29.84
C ASP A 176 -13.18 42.06 -28.59
N ILE A 177 -14.06 41.12 -28.22
CA ILE A 177 -14.01 40.32 -27.00
C ILE A 177 -14.39 38.89 -27.40
N LYS A 178 -13.55 37.90 -27.05
CA LYS A 178 -13.80 36.50 -27.46
C LYS A 178 -15.08 35.96 -26.81
N ASP A 179 -16.06 35.58 -27.63
CA ASP A 179 -17.21 34.79 -27.19
C ASP A 179 -16.73 33.35 -26.87
N LEU A 180 -16.76 32.98 -25.59
CA LEU A 180 -16.47 31.62 -25.11
C LEU A 180 -17.74 30.79 -24.88
N THR A 181 -18.94 31.31 -25.15
CA THR A 181 -20.22 30.63 -24.83
C THR A 181 -20.32 29.23 -25.41
N LYS A 182 -19.71 28.98 -26.58
CA LYS A 182 -19.70 27.68 -27.27
C LYS A 182 -18.60 26.72 -26.80
N GLU A 183 -17.59 27.20 -26.07
CA GLU A 183 -16.54 26.32 -25.54
C GLU A 183 -17.13 25.46 -24.41
N LYS A 184 -16.73 24.18 -24.32
CA LYS A 184 -17.24 23.22 -23.33
C LYS A 184 -16.99 23.72 -21.90
N LEU A 185 -18.02 23.69 -21.05
CA LEU A 185 -17.89 23.86 -19.61
C LEU A 185 -17.76 22.49 -18.96
N VAL A 186 -16.71 22.30 -18.18
CA VAL A 186 -16.43 21.03 -17.50
C VAL A 186 -16.19 21.28 -16.01
N GLU A 187 -16.38 20.24 -15.19
CA GLU A 187 -15.95 20.28 -13.79
C GLU A 187 -14.54 19.69 -13.70
N TYR A 188 -13.69 20.28 -12.85
CA TYR A 188 -12.33 19.81 -12.61
C TYR A 188 -12.17 19.49 -11.12
N ALA A 189 -11.36 18.48 -10.81
CA ALA A 189 -10.82 18.27 -9.47
C ALA A 189 -9.33 17.90 -9.57
N LYS A 190 -8.61 18.03 -8.46
CA LYS A 190 -7.29 17.39 -8.31
C LYS A 190 -7.52 15.92 -7.97
N LEU A 191 -6.85 15.03 -8.69
CA LEU A 191 -6.72 13.63 -8.27
C LEU A 191 -5.87 13.59 -6.97
N PRO A 192 -6.36 13.01 -5.85
CA PRO A 192 -5.57 12.85 -4.63
C PRO A 192 -4.35 11.95 -4.83
N LEU A 193 -3.41 11.99 -3.88
CA LEU A 193 -2.28 11.05 -3.88
C LEU A 193 -2.74 9.65 -3.42
N PRO A 194 -2.22 8.57 -4.02
CA PRO A 194 -2.60 7.18 -3.71
C PRO A 194 -1.94 6.68 -2.40
N LYS A 195 -2.24 7.35 -1.27
CA LYS A 195 -1.60 7.14 0.05
C LYS A 195 -1.55 5.65 0.45
N GLU A 196 -2.70 4.98 0.45
CA GLU A 196 -2.83 3.56 0.83
C GLU A 196 -2.07 2.59 -0.10
N LEU A 197 -1.97 2.92 -1.39
CA LEU A 197 -1.22 2.10 -2.36
C LEU A 197 0.29 2.27 -2.14
N ASN A 198 0.73 3.50 -1.90
CA ASN A 198 2.12 3.80 -1.56
C ASN A 198 2.53 3.09 -0.25
N GLU A 199 1.63 3.03 0.74
CA GLU A 199 1.80 2.26 1.98
C GLU A 199 1.84 0.73 1.73
N LYS A 200 1.03 0.20 0.80
CA LYS A 200 1.13 -1.17 0.27
C LYS A 200 2.40 -1.42 -0.59
N GLY A 201 3.27 -0.42 -0.77
CA GLY A 201 4.49 -0.51 -1.60
C GLY A 201 4.23 -0.49 -3.11
N ILE A 202 3.05 -0.04 -3.53
CA ILE A 202 2.60 0.05 -4.92
C ILE A 202 2.80 1.49 -5.42
N LYS A 203 3.61 1.64 -6.47
CA LYS A 203 3.85 2.90 -7.16
C LYS A 203 2.85 3.06 -8.31
N VAL A 204 2.28 4.25 -8.47
CA VAL A 204 1.31 4.54 -9.53
C VAL A 204 1.94 5.44 -10.61
N PHE A 205 1.68 5.12 -11.88
CA PHE A 205 2.07 5.89 -13.05
C PHE A 205 0.83 6.21 -13.88
N ILE A 206 0.79 7.41 -14.45
CA ILE A 206 -0.39 7.96 -15.12
C ILE A 206 -0.06 8.32 -16.57
N ASP A 207 -0.94 7.97 -17.50
CA ASP A 207 -0.90 8.31 -18.93
C ASP A 207 0.41 7.92 -19.65
N ASN A 208 1.02 6.83 -19.19
CA ASN A 208 2.34 6.33 -19.63
C ASN A 208 3.52 7.27 -19.30
N CYS A 209 3.34 8.18 -18.35
CA CYS A 209 4.44 9.03 -17.85
C CYS A 209 5.50 8.17 -17.14
N GLU A 210 6.78 8.42 -17.42
CA GLU A 210 7.90 7.69 -16.80
C GLU A 210 8.10 8.05 -15.32
N SER A 211 7.54 9.18 -14.86
CA SER A 211 7.58 9.59 -13.45
C SER A 211 6.41 9.01 -12.66
N GLU A 212 6.72 8.48 -11.47
CA GLU A 212 5.73 8.11 -10.45
C GLU A 212 4.82 9.29 -10.06
N TYR A 213 3.57 8.98 -9.73
CA TYR A 213 2.56 9.98 -9.38
C TYR A 213 2.69 10.45 -7.93
N THR A 214 3.65 11.36 -7.70
CA THR A 214 3.98 11.92 -6.38
C THR A 214 3.33 13.29 -6.10
N GLN A 215 2.73 13.93 -7.10
CA GLN A 215 2.15 15.28 -6.99
C GLN A 215 0.74 15.32 -7.59
N LYS A 216 -0.20 15.95 -6.88
CA LYS A 216 -1.59 16.11 -7.35
C LYS A 216 -1.66 16.88 -8.68
N ARG A 217 -2.45 16.38 -9.62
CA ARG A 217 -2.71 16.99 -10.94
C ARG A 217 -4.23 17.16 -11.12
N MET A 218 -4.64 18.15 -11.91
CA MET A 218 -6.06 18.36 -12.25
C MET A 218 -6.49 17.53 -13.45
N PHE A 219 -7.67 16.94 -13.38
CA PHE A 219 -8.33 16.19 -14.45
C PHE A 219 -9.80 16.62 -14.58
N GLU A 220 -10.40 16.46 -15.77
CA GLU A 220 -11.84 16.69 -15.96
C GLU A 220 -12.64 15.58 -15.26
N ILE A 221 -13.69 15.95 -14.53
CA ILE A 221 -14.62 14.97 -13.95
C ILE A 221 -15.32 14.20 -15.09
N GLY A 222 -15.13 12.88 -15.10
CA GLY A 222 -15.55 11.97 -16.16
C GLY A 222 -14.49 11.64 -17.21
N GLU A 223 -13.26 12.16 -17.08
CA GLU A 223 -12.11 11.85 -17.95
C GLU A 223 -11.60 10.41 -17.76
N GLU A 224 -11.05 9.81 -18.83
CA GLU A 224 -10.48 8.46 -18.81
C GLU A 224 -8.94 8.51 -18.64
N ILE A 225 -8.47 8.37 -17.41
CA ILE A 225 -7.05 8.37 -17.03
C ILE A 225 -6.46 6.97 -17.29
N LYS A 226 -5.31 6.83 -17.98
CA LYS A 226 -4.61 5.53 -18.05
C LYS A 226 -3.77 5.32 -16.79
N LEU A 227 -3.96 4.18 -16.11
CA LEU A 227 -3.20 3.80 -14.93
C LEU A 227 -2.29 2.59 -15.19
N THR A 228 -1.05 2.67 -14.70
CA THR A 228 -0.11 1.56 -14.58
C THR A 228 0.38 1.48 -13.13
N PHE A 229 0.24 0.32 -12.49
CA PHE A 229 0.73 0.06 -11.15
C PHE A 229 2.04 -0.72 -11.22
N LYS A 230 3.02 -0.40 -10.34
CA LYS A 230 4.28 -1.15 -10.21
C LYS A 230 4.55 -1.49 -8.74
N LYS A 231 5.10 -2.68 -8.48
CA LYS A 231 5.46 -3.16 -7.14
C LYS A 231 6.82 -3.86 -7.19
N HIS A 232 7.64 -3.72 -6.15
CA HIS A 232 9.01 -4.25 -6.17
C HIS A 232 9.02 -5.78 -6.36
N ASP A 233 9.88 -6.27 -7.24
CA ASP A 233 9.98 -7.66 -7.68
C ASP A 233 8.63 -8.27 -8.12
N ARG A 234 7.79 -7.50 -8.84
CA ARG A 234 6.55 -7.97 -9.47
C ARG A 234 6.46 -7.49 -10.92
N GLU A 235 5.60 -8.14 -11.71
CA GLU A 235 5.24 -7.70 -13.06
C GLU A 235 4.30 -6.48 -12.99
N ASP A 236 4.55 -5.45 -13.81
CA ASP A 236 3.74 -4.22 -13.87
C ASP A 236 2.29 -4.52 -14.28
N ILE A 237 1.32 -3.89 -13.62
CA ILE A 237 -0.12 -4.04 -13.91
C ILE A 237 -0.62 -2.81 -14.67
N ASP A 238 -0.75 -2.95 -15.99
CA ASP A 238 -1.48 -2.01 -16.84
C ASP A 238 -2.99 -2.20 -16.63
N LYS A 239 -3.60 -1.39 -15.74
CA LYS A 239 -5.05 -1.39 -15.46
C LYS A 239 -5.87 -0.88 -16.66
N GLY A 240 -5.22 -0.21 -17.61
CA GLY A 240 -5.89 0.43 -18.74
C GLY A 240 -6.48 1.78 -18.35
N LYS A 241 -7.65 2.11 -18.90
CA LYS A 241 -8.35 3.37 -18.64
C LYS A 241 -9.31 3.25 -17.46
N VAL A 242 -9.26 4.21 -16.54
CA VAL A 242 -10.16 4.33 -15.39
C VAL A 242 -10.80 5.72 -15.40
N LYS A 243 -12.10 5.80 -15.11
CA LYS A 243 -12.89 7.04 -15.21
C LYS A 243 -12.82 7.85 -13.91
N PHE A 244 -12.43 9.12 -14.02
CA PHE A 244 -12.27 10.03 -12.88
C PHE A 244 -13.60 10.73 -12.53
N ASP A 245 -14.56 9.99 -11.97
CA ASP A 245 -15.89 10.51 -11.65
C ASP A 245 -15.99 11.22 -10.29
N ASP A 246 -15.16 10.85 -9.33
CA ASP A 246 -15.11 11.42 -7.99
C ASP A 246 -13.66 11.34 -7.47
N PRO A 247 -13.03 12.44 -7.02
CA PRO A 247 -11.68 12.37 -6.47
C PRO A 247 -11.60 11.51 -5.20
N ASP A 248 -12.63 11.52 -4.36
CA ASP A 248 -12.52 11.03 -2.98
C ASP A 248 -12.57 9.49 -2.94
N THR A 249 -13.39 8.86 -3.80
CA THR A 249 -13.43 7.39 -3.97
C THR A 249 -12.59 6.86 -5.14
N PHE A 250 -11.81 7.70 -5.86
CA PHE A 250 -11.11 7.26 -7.08
C PHE A 250 -10.17 6.08 -6.85
N TRP A 251 -9.34 6.12 -5.81
CA TRP A 251 -8.32 5.08 -5.59
C TRP A 251 -8.92 3.75 -5.13
N GLU A 252 -9.98 3.78 -4.32
CA GLU A 252 -10.75 2.58 -3.95
C GLU A 252 -11.29 1.89 -5.22
N ASN A 253 -11.92 2.65 -6.11
CA ASN A 253 -12.48 2.13 -7.37
C ASN A 253 -11.40 1.68 -8.37
N ALA A 254 -10.30 2.43 -8.47
CA ALA A 254 -9.20 2.10 -9.38
C ALA A 254 -8.41 0.85 -8.96
N ALA A 255 -8.27 0.63 -7.66
CA ALA A 255 -7.38 -0.37 -7.07
C ALA A 255 -8.08 -1.49 -6.29
N ALA A 256 -9.42 -1.58 -6.35
CA ALA A 256 -10.22 -2.66 -5.76
C ALA A 256 -9.54 -4.03 -5.98
N ASP A 257 -9.18 -4.70 -4.88
CA ASP A 257 -8.10 -5.69 -4.84
C ASP A 257 -8.30 -6.92 -5.76
N ALA A 258 -9.52 -7.13 -6.29
CA ALA A 258 -9.86 -8.20 -7.25
C ALA A 258 -9.08 -8.13 -8.57
N ASP A 259 -8.60 -6.94 -8.99
CA ASP A 259 -7.86 -6.76 -10.25
C ASP A 259 -6.33 -6.72 -10.09
N LEU A 260 -5.82 -6.41 -8.89
CA LEU A 260 -4.37 -6.29 -8.64
C LEU A 260 -3.72 -7.67 -8.38
N ASN A 261 -3.93 -8.59 -9.33
CA ASN A 261 -3.43 -9.97 -9.33
C ASN A 261 -1.92 -10.03 -9.63
N TRP A 262 -1.11 -9.45 -8.75
CA TRP A 262 0.35 -9.38 -8.86
C TRP A 262 0.97 -10.76 -9.14
N ARG A 263 1.95 -10.78 -10.04
CA ARG A 263 2.79 -11.95 -10.31
C ARG A 263 4.23 -11.63 -10.00
N LYS A 264 4.94 -12.56 -9.36
CA LYS A 264 6.40 -12.55 -9.29
C LYS A 264 6.93 -13.45 -10.39
N LYS A 265 7.79 -12.88 -11.24
CA LYS A 265 8.47 -13.62 -12.30
C LYS A 265 9.69 -14.34 -11.73
N ILE A 266 9.57 -15.66 -11.55
CA ILE A 266 10.68 -16.48 -11.05
C ILE A 266 11.66 -16.76 -12.20
N THR A 267 12.96 -16.65 -11.93
CA THR A 267 14.04 -16.84 -12.92
C THR A 267 15.16 -17.70 -12.35
N LEU A 268 15.99 -18.29 -13.21
CA LEU A 268 17.12 -19.14 -12.81
C LEU A 268 18.06 -18.43 -11.81
N GLY A 269 18.30 -17.13 -11.99
CA GLY A 269 19.16 -16.32 -11.11
C GLY A 269 18.64 -16.11 -9.69
N MET A 270 17.43 -16.57 -9.36
CA MET A 270 16.94 -16.60 -7.97
C MET A 270 17.44 -17.83 -7.19
N PHE A 271 17.97 -18.86 -7.85
CA PHE A 271 18.40 -20.10 -7.22
C PHE A 271 19.92 -20.18 -7.13
N HIS A 272 20.44 -20.27 -5.91
CA HIS A 272 21.86 -20.52 -5.66
C HIS A 272 22.05 -21.99 -5.28
N VAL A 273 22.24 -22.82 -6.30
CA VAL A 273 22.45 -24.27 -6.13
C VAL A 273 23.92 -24.52 -5.84
N THR A 274 24.21 -25.00 -4.64
CA THR A 274 25.56 -25.36 -4.19
C THR A 274 25.73 -26.87 -4.20
N ALA A 275 26.78 -27.33 -4.88
CA ALA A 275 27.23 -28.71 -4.88
C ALA A 275 28.65 -28.73 -4.29
N LYS A 276 28.86 -29.51 -3.22
CA LYS A 276 30.19 -29.83 -2.70
C LYS A 276 30.42 -31.32 -2.94
N PRO A 277 31.22 -31.73 -3.93
CA PRO A 277 31.62 -33.13 -4.05
C PRO A 277 32.53 -33.49 -2.86
N GLU A 278 32.45 -34.73 -2.37
CA GLU A 278 33.32 -35.19 -1.26
C GLU A 278 34.79 -35.42 -1.71
N VAL A 279 35.03 -35.49 -3.03
CA VAL A 279 36.37 -35.61 -3.65
C VAL A 279 36.55 -34.49 -4.68
N GLY A 280 37.72 -33.84 -4.67
CA GLY A 280 38.00 -32.73 -5.56
C GLY A 280 38.48 -33.17 -6.94
N ASP A 281 37.67 -32.89 -7.96
CA ASP A 281 38.11 -32.57 -9.32
C ASP A 281 37.56 -31.17 -9.67
N GLU A 282 38.35 -30.37 -10.39
CA GLU A 282 37.95 -29.03 -10.86
C GLU A 282 37.24 -29.11 -12.23
N ASP A 283 36.57 -28.02 -12.61
CA ASP A 283 35.98 -27.81 -13.95
C ASP A 283 35.07 -28.93 -14.48
N HIS A 284 33.81 -28.94 -14.03
CA HIS A 284 32.67 -28.43 -14.83
C HIS A 284 31.42 -28.39 -13.94
N ALA A 285 30.73 -27.24 -13.87
CA ALA A 285 29.43 -27.15 -13.18
C ALA A 285 28.36 -27.87 -14.05
N PRO A 286 27.70 -28.95 -13.58
CA PRO A 286 26.75 -29.68 -14.42
C PRO A 286 25.48 -28.87 -14.71
N GLU A 287 24.79 -29.15 -15.82
CA GLU A 287 23.55 -28.46 -16.17
C GLU A 287 22.41 -28.76 -15.18
N CYS A 288 22.24 -27.87 -14.20
CA CYS A 288 21.14 -27.91 -13.25
C CYS A 288 19.79 -27.74 -13.96
N THR A 289 18.88 -28.70 -13.81
CA THR A 289 17.49 -28.56 -14.24
C THR A 289 16.60 -28.28 -13.04
N ILE A 290 15.97 -27.10 -13.05
CA ILE A 290 14.98 -26.66 -12.08
C ILE A 290 13.58 -26.75 -12.71
N LYS A 291 12.60 -27.28 -11.98
CA LYS A 291 11.17 -27.16 -12.28
C LYS A 291 10.46 -26.41 -11.17
N ILE A 292 9.36 -25.75 -11.51
CA ILE A 292 8.45 -25.11 -10.57
C ILE A 292 7.03 -25.55 -10.90
N ASN A 293 6.32 -26.15 -9.94
CA ASN A 293 5.00 -26.76 -10.14
C ASN A 293 4.96 -27.62 -11.43
N ASP A 294 5.95 -28.51 -11.56
CA ASP A 294 6.22 -29.42 -12.68
C ASP A 294 6.64 -28.78 -14.02
N GLU A 295 6.53 -27.45 -14.19
CA GLU A 295 7.02 -26.73 -15.38
C GLU A 295 8.54 -26.49 -15.30
N LYS A 296 9.32 -26.88 -16.32
CA LYS A 296 10.77 -26.62 -16.36
C LYS A 296 11.05 -25.12 -16.48
N LEU A 297 11.81 -24.59 -15.52
CA LEU A 297 12.24 -23.19 -15.51
C LEU A 297 13.24 -22.94 -16.65
N THR A 298 13.03 -21.85 -17.38
CA THR A 298 13.87 -21.42 -18.51
C THR A 298 14.30 -19.96 -18.33
N GLU A 299 15.18 -19.46 -19.21
CA GLU A 299 15.56 -18.04 -19.28
C GLU A 299 14.37 -17.07 -19.32
N LYS A 300 13.24 -17.50 -19.90
CA LYS A 300 12.02 -16.69 -19.98
C LYS A 300 11.37 -16.44 -18.62
N GLY A 301 11.67 -17.26 -17.60
CA GLY A 301 11.05 -17.25 -16.28
C GLY A 301 9.60 -17.77 -16.25
N ILE A 302 9.10 -18.04 -15.04
CA ILE A 302 7.73 -18.53 -14.79
C ILE A 302 6.99 -17.50 -13.89
N PRO A 303 5.84 -16.93 -14.32
CA PRO A 303 5.15 -15.85 -13.60
C PRO A 303 4.05 -16.38 -12.65
N ILE A 304 4.35 -16.40 -11.36
CA ILE A 304 3.51 -17.01 -10.31
C ILE A 304 2.75 -15.91 -9.54
N GLN A 305 1.46 -16.12 -9.29
CA GLN A 305 0.63 -15.17 -8.53
C GLN A 305 1.11 -15.05 -7.08
N GLU A 306 1.03 -13.83 -6.53
CA GLU A 306 1.58 -13.48 -5.22
C GLU A 306 0.99 -14.30 -4.07
N ASP A 307 -0.30 -14.66 -4.14
CA ASP A 307 -1.02 -15.50 -3.18
C ASP A 307 -0.46 -16.93 -3.04
N LYS A 308 0.26 -17.40 -4.07
CA LYS A 308 0.79 -18.78 -4.17
C LYS A 308 2.29 -18.90 -3.92
N LEU A 309 2.99 -17.78 -3.70
CA LEU A 309 4.46 -17.77 -3.60
C LEU A 309 5.03 -18.46 -2.35
N SER A 310 4.23 -18.65 -1.29
CA SER A 310 4.69 -19.19 0.00
C SER A 310 4.92 -20.71 0.02
N GLU A 311 4.22 -21.49 -0.81
CA GLU A 311 4.23 -22.96 -0.81
C GLU A 311 4.39 -23.56 -2.22
N VAL A 312 5.29 -22.98 -3.01
CA VAL A 312 5.53 -23.44 -4.40
C VAL A 312 6.37 -24.72 -4.41
N HIS A 313 5.96 -25.73 -5.19
CA HIS A 313 6.76 -26.94 -5.36
C HIS A 313 7.94 -26.67 -6.30
N VAL A 314 9.16 -26.96 -5.87
CA VAL A 314 10.39 -26.84 -6.67
C VAL A 314 11.08 -28.19 -6.72
N GLU A 315 11.37 -28.65 -7.93
CA GLU A 315 12.20 -29.84 -8.17
C GLU A 315 13.55 -29.39 -8.75
N ILE A 316 14.66 -29.81 -8.16
CA ILE A 316 16.01 -29.57 -8.67
C ILE A 316 16.73 -30.89 -8.90
N THR A 317 17.12 -31.12 -10.15
CA THR A 317 17.91 -32.29 -10.58
C THR A 317 19.26 -31.82 -11.14
N LEU A 318 20.32 -32.44 -10.64
CA LEU A 318 21.71 -32.26 -11.07
C LEU A 318 22.34 -33.65 -11.26
N GLU A 319 23.20 -33.82 -12.26
CA GLU A 319 23.86 -35.11 -12.51
C GLU A 319 24.80 -35.49 -11.35
N HIS A 320 24.88 -36.77 -10.99
CA HIS A 320 25.54 -37.30 -9.77
C HIS A 320 25.00 -36.82 -8.40
N PHE A 321 24.01 -35.92 -8.31
CA PHE A 321 23.40 -35.52 -7.02
C PHE A 321 21.96 -36.03 -6.84
N GLU A 322 21.49 -36.16 -5.59
CA GLU A 322 20.10 -36.49 -5.26
C GLU A 322 19.15 -35.40 -5.77
N THR A 323 18.03 -35.80 -6.40
CA THR A 323 16.99 -34.84 -6.81
C THR A 323 16.30 -34.30 -5.56
N ILE A 324 16.32 -32.99 -5.38
CA ILE A 324 15.58 -32.30 -4.32
C ILE A 324 14.19 -31.96 -4.88
N SER A 325 13.13 -32.21 -4.09
CA SER A 325 11.75 -31.93 -4.47
C SER A 325 10.98 -31.54 -3.21
N ASP A 326 10.71 -30.25 -3.02
CA ASP A 326 10.14 -29.72 -1.77
C ASP A 326 9.35 -28.43 -2.01
N LYS A 327 8.64 -27.93 -0.99
CA LYS A 327 7.97 -26.63 -0.99
C LYS A 327 8.92 -25.51 -0.57
N HIS A 328 9.01 -24.47 -1.39
CA HIS A 328 9.81 -23.29 -1.11
C HIS A 328 8.96 -22.00 -1.16
N ASP A 329 9.19 -21.12 -0.18
CA ASP A 329 8.73 -19.73 -0.22
C ASP A 329 9.58 -18.94 -1.22
N LEU A 330 8.99 -18.62 -2.38
CA LEU A 330 9.62 -17.88 -3.46
C LEU A 330 9.45 -16.35 -3.32
N ASN A 331 8.88 -15.84 -2.22
CA ASN A 331 8.89 -14.40 -1.95
C ASN A 331 10.32 -13.88 -1.74
N LYS A 332 11.20 -14.72 -1.20
CA LYS A 332 12.64 -14.45 -0.99
C LYS A 332 13.35 -13.99 -2.27
N LYS A 333 14.39 -13.17 -2.10
CA LYS A 333 15.19 -12.62 -3.21
C LYS A 333 16.11 -13.68 -3.83
N GLN A 334 16.65 -14.56 -3.00
CA GLN A 334 17.54 -15.67 -3.36
C GLN A 334 17.10 -16.91 -2.57
N ILE A 335 17.31 -18.09 -3.17
CA ILE A 335 16.96 -19.39 -2.61
C ILE A 335 18.20 -20.27 -2.70
N ASP A 336 18.87 -20.41 -1.56
CA ASP A 336 20.06 -21.25 -1.43
C ASP A 336 19.66 -22.71 -1.24
N ILE A 337 20.18 -23.59 -2.10
CA ILE A 337 19.89 -25.03 -2.08
C ILE A 337 21.21 -25.79 -2.09
N GLN A 338 21.38 -26.71 -1.13
CA GLN A 338 22.58 -27.54 -1.02
C GLN A 338 22.28 -28.96 -1.50
N MET A 339 22.88 -29.33 -2.63
CA MET A 339 22.76 -30.67 -3.21
C MET A 339 23.54 -31.70 -2.38
N LYS A 340 23.03 -32.93 -2.31
CA LYS A 340 23.71 -34.08 -1.70
C LYS A 340 24.15 -35.05 -2.79
N GLU A 341 25.39 -35.51 -2.72
CA GLU A 341 25.97 -36.42 -3.72
C GLU A 341 25.27 -37.80 -3.64
N LYS A 342 24.93 -38.39 -4.80
CA LYS A 342 24.35 -39.74 -4.84
C LYS A 342 25.41 -40.73 -4.39
N LYS A 343 25.14 -41.44 -3.30
CA LYS A 343 26.02 -42.51 -2.82
C LYS A 343 25.99 -43.70 -3.77
N GLU A 344 26.91 -43.72 -4.73
CA GLU A 344 27.18 -44.88 -5.58
C GLU A 344 27.88 -45.97 -4.76
N TYR A 345 27.08 -46.77 -4.06
CA TYR A 345 27.56 -47.96 -3.37
C TYR A 345 28.18 -48.94 -4.37
N THR A 346 29.45 -49.30 -4.15
CA THR A 346 30.08 -50.39 -4.89
C THR A 346 29.29 -51.69 -4.70
N HIS A 347 29.40 -52.63 -5.65
CA HIS A 347 28.68 -53.91 -5.56
C HIS A 347 28.97 -54.64 -4.23
N SER A 348 30.18 -54.53 -3.69
CA SER A 348 30.57 -55.10 -2.39
C SER A 348 29.84 -54.45 -1.21
N GLN A 349 29.69 -53.12 -1.21
CA GLN A 349 28.94 -52.41 -0.17
C GLN A 349 27.42 -52.67 -0.28
N TYR A 350 26.92 -52.89 -1.51
CA TYR A 350 25.52 -53.29 -1.72
C TYR A 350 25.26 -54.70 -1.19
N GLU A 351 26.16 -55.67 -1.44
CA GLU A 351 26.11 -57.00 -0.82
C GLU A 351 26.16 -56.92 0.71
N GLU A 352 27.05 -56.09 1.28
CA GLU A 352 27.14 -55.90 2.74
C GLU A 352 25.85 -55.32 3.33
N LEU A 353 25.28 -54.26 2.72
CA LEU A 353 24.00 -53.69 3.13
C LEU A 353 22.84 -54.67 2.98
N TYR A 354 22.80 -55.45 1.91
CA TYR A 354 21.77 -56.47 1.67
C TYR A 354 21.84 -57.60 2.70
N ASN A 355 23.05 -58.08 3.04
CA ASN A 355 23.25 -59.08 4.08
C ASN A 355 22.88 -58.53 5.47
N ASN A 356 23.27 -57.29 5.80
CA ASN A 356 22.86 -56.62 7.04
C ASN A 356 21.33 -56.42 7.14
N LEU A 357 20.65 -56.08 6.04
CA LEU A 357 19.20 -55.99 5.99
C LEU A 357 18.53 -57.35 6.23
N ASN A 358 19.05 -58.43 5.62
CA ASN A 358 18.54 -59.79 5.83
C ASN A 358 18.77 -60.29 7.27
N ASN A 359 19.92 -59.98 7.87
CA ASN A 359 20.21 -60.26 9.28
C ASN A 359 19.22 -59.51 10.20
N THR A 360 19.03 -58.21 9.97
CA THR A 360 18.09 -57.38 10.74
C THR A 360 16.64 -57.86 10.60
N LYS A 361 16.24 -58.27 9.40
CA LYS A 361 14.92 -58.89 9.15
C LYS A 361 14.76 -60.21 9.91
N THR A 362 15.79 -61.06 9.92
CA THR A 362 15.80 -62.34 10.64
C THR A 362 15.68 -62.12 12.16
N GLU A 363 16.38 -61.13 12.71
CA GLU A 363 16.19 -60.71 14.11
C GLU A 363 14.76 -60.23 14.39
N LEU A 364 14.16 -59.45 13.47
CA LEU A 364 12.83 -58.88 13.65
C LEU A 364 11.74 -59.98 13.59
N GLU A 365 11.89 -60.96 12.71
CA GLU A 365 11.03 -62.15 12.67
C GLU A 365 11.19 -63.02 13.93
N ALA A 366 12.42 -63.19 14.46
CA ALA A 366 12.66 -63.88 15.72
C ALA A 366 12.07 -63.12 16.94
N LYS A 367 12.22 -61.80 16.99
CA LYS A 367 11.61 -60.93 18.01
C LYS A 367 10.08 -60.97 17.94
N LYS A 368 9.51 -61.06 16.74
CA LYS A 368 8.06 -61.27 16.57
C LYS A 368 7.60 -62.61 17.14
N GLY A 369 8.27 -63.72 16.82
CA GLY A 369 7.93 -65.03 17.38
C GLY A 369 7.97 -65.07 18.91
N TYR A 370 8.87 -64.29 19.54
CA TYR A 370 8.91 -64.12 20.99
C TYR A 370 7.73 -63.31 21.54
N ILE A 371 7.25 -62.30 20.81
CA ILE A 371 6.01 -61.56 21.15
C ILE A 371 4.81 -62.49 21.05
N ASP A 372 4.68 -63.26 19.96
CA ASP A 372 3.59 -64.23 19.77
C ASP A 372 3.56 -65.27 20.92
N GLU A 373 4.72 -65.68 21.45
CA GLU A 373 4.81 -66.58 22.62
C GLU A 373 4.43 -65.89 23.95
N LEU A 374 4.73 -64.60 24.11
CA LEU A 374 4.32 -63.80 25.27
C LEU A 374 2.80 -63.55 25.28
N GLU A 375 2.20 -63.20 24.13
CA GLU A 375 0.75 -63.04 24.00
C GLU A 375 0.01 -64.33 24.38
N LYS A 376 0.52 -65.49 23.95
CA LYS A 376 -0.02 -66.81 24.35
C LYS A 376 0.04 -67.02 25.87
N LYS A 377 1.16 -66.68 26.52
CA LYS A 377 1.33 -66.80 27.98
C LYS A 377 0.46 -65.82 28.77
N ILE A 378 0.22 -64.61 28.25
CA ILE A 378 -0.72 -63.65 28.82
C ILE A 378 -2.13 -64.22 28.77
N LYS A 379 -2.57 -64.74 27.61
CA LYS A 379 -3.88 -65.36 27.47
C LYS A 379 -4.08 -66.56 28.42
N GLU A 380 -3.10 -67.44 28.55
CA GLU A 380 -3.15 -68.56 29.50
C GLU A 380 -3.28 -68.08 30.96
N LYS A 381 -2.77 -66.89 31.29
CA LYS A 381 -2.96 -66.25 32.60
C LYS A 381 -4.34 -65.63 32.75
N ASP A 382 -4.87 -64.95 31.74
CA ASP A 382 -6.20 -64.34 31.77
C ASP A 382 -7.31 -65.41 31.87
N ASP A 383 -7.17 -66.51 31.12
CA ASP A 383 -8.06 -67.69 31.24
C ASP A 383 -8.02 -68.26 32.69
N THR A 384 -6.84 -68.31 33.31
CA THR A 384 -6.67 -68.75 34.72
C THR A 384 -7.28 -67.76 35.72
N ILE A 385 -7.13 -66.45 35.49
CA ILE A 385 -7.71 -65.40 36.35
C ILE A 385 -9.24 -65.43 36.28
N THR A 386 -9.79 -65.71 35.10
CA THR A 386 -11.24 -65.86 34.88
C THR A 386 -11.81 -67.02 35.69
N ASP A 387 -11.21 -68.21 35.59
CA ASP A 387 -11.58 -69.40 36.37
C ASP A 387 -11.49 -69.18 37.90
N LEU A 388 -10.46 -68.46 38.36
CA LEU A 388 -10.32 -68.09 39.78
C LEU A 388 -11.38 -67.08 40.24
N THR A 389 -11.76 -66.13 39.38
CA THR A 389 -12.79 -65.13 39.67
C THR A 389 -14.17 -65.78 39.75
N GLU A 390 -14.51 -66.66 38.82
CA GLU A 390 -15.77 -67.41 38.84
C GLU A 390 -15.88 -68.34 40.07
N LYS A 391 -14.75 -68.88 40.55
CA LYS A 391 -14.68 -69.63 41.82
C LYS A 391 -14.87 -68.75 43.06
N LEU A 392 -14.43 -67.49 43.03
CA LEU A 392 -14.67 -66.53 44.13
C LEU A 392 -16.14 -66.11 44.19
N ASP A 393 -16.75 -65.76 43.05
CA ASP A 393 -18.17 -65.35 42.95
C ASP A 393 -19.15 -66.45 43.36
N ASN A 394 -18.80 -67.71 43.14
CA ASN A 394 -19.60 -68.84 43.65
C ASN A 394 -19.40 -69.03 45.15
N LYS A 395 -18.19 -68.84 45.68
CA LYS A 395 -17.90 -68.94 47.12
C LYS A 395 -18.55 -67.83 47.95
N GLY A 396 -18.84 -66.67 47.34
CA GLY A 396 -19.60 -65.59 47.97
C GLY A 396 -21.09 -65.87 48.22
N LYS A 397 -21.66 -66.92 47.59
CA LYS A 397 -23.11 -67.21 47.64
C LYS A 397 -23.51 -68.27 48.66
N GLU A 398 -22.57 -68.96 49.29
CA GLU A 398 -22.85 -70.02 50.28
C GLU A 398 -22.90 -69.51 51.74
N ASN A 399 -22.72 -68.21 52.00
CA ASN A 399 -22.48 -67.72 53.37
C ASN A 399 -23.23 -66.44 53.76
N THR A 400 -24.56 -66.42 53.57
CA THR A 400 -25.47 -65.45 54.20
C THR A 400 -26.84 -66.08 54.48
N THR A 401 -27.08 -66.49 55.73
CA THR A 401 -28.36 -67.07 56.17
C THR A 401 -28.85 -66.40 57.46
N THR A 402 -29.95 -65.63 57.35
CA THR A 402 -30.91 -65.23 58.41
C THR A 402 -30.39 -64.74 59.77
N THR A 403 -30.74 -63.50 60.15
CA THR A 403 -31.77 -63.26 61.19
C THR A 403 -32.27 -61.80 61.15
N ASP A 404 -33.43 -61.57 61.75
CA ASP A 404 -34.26 -60.36 61.59
C ASP A 404 -34.24 -59.40 62.81
N GLU A 405 -35.19 -58.46 62.83
CA GLU A 405 -35.60 -57.51 63.89
C GLU A 405 -34.74 -56.23 64.05
N ALA A 406 -35.22 -54.96 64.07
CA ALA A 406 -36.50 -54.26 63.85
C ALA A 406 -36.94 -53.33 65.03
N VAL A 407 -36.42 -52.10 65.02
CA VAL A 407 -36.98 -50.85 65.63
C VAL A 407 -36.44 -49.68 64.76
N GLY A 408 -37.14 -48.59 64.44
CA GLY A 408 -38.52 -48.19 64.71
C GLY A 408 -38.60 -46.76 65.26
N ASP A 409 -38.79 -45.74 64.40
CA ASP A 409 -39.67 -44.58 64.67
C ASP A 409 -39.78 -43.56 63.52
N SER A 410 -41.05 -43.20 63.29
CA SER A 410 -41.74 -42.11 62.57
C SER A 410 -41.26 -40.65 62.80
N PRO A 411 -41.89 -39.61 62.18
CA PRO A 411 -42.74 -39.54 60.96
C PRO A 411 -42.51 -38.27 60.05
N ASP A 412 -43.45 -38.03 59.10
CA ASP A 412 -43.82 -36.75 58.42
C ASP A 412 -42.77 -36.07 57.49
N ASP A 413 -43.08 -35.44 56.34
CA ASP A 413 -44.14 -35.50 55.29
C ASP A 413 -43.54 -34.74 54.04
N ASP A 414 -44.06 -34.57 52.81
CA ASP A 414 -45.37 -34.82 52.18
C ASP A 414 -45.24 -35.02 50.62
N LYS A 415 -46.39 -35.12 49.92
CA LYS A 415 -46.73 -35.13 48.48
C LYS A 415 -45.79 -34.35 47.51
N GLY A 416 -45.66 -34.76 46.24
CA GLY A 416 -46.10 -36.01 45.59
C GLY A 416 -46.55 -35.91 44.10
N ASN A 417 -46.51 -37.07 43.42
CA ASN A 417 -47.23 -37.44 42.17
C ASN A 417 -46.88 -36.72 40.83
N ALA A 418 -47.10 -37.29 39.63
CA ALA A 418 -47.77 -38.55 39.24
C ALA A 418 -47.26 -39.17 37.91
N ASP A 419 -47.52 -40.47 37.72
CA ASP A 419 -47.93 -41.20 36.48
C ASP A 419 -47.10 -41.16 35.15
N ALA A 420 -47.10 -42.19 34.29
CA ALA A 420 -47.57 -43.60 34.38
C ALA A 420 -47.09 -44.47 33.18
N SER A 421 -47.16 -45.81 33.35
CA SER A 421 -47.40 -46.84 32.29
C SER A 421 -46.34 -47.07 31.18
N LYS A 422 -46.11 -48.24 30.55
CA LYS A 422 -46.08 -49.70 30.85
C LYS A 422 -46.07 -50.45 29.49
N HIS A 423 -45.19 -51.46 29.34
CA HIS A 423 -45.23 -52.57 28.34
C HIS A 423 -45.07 -52.24 26.82
N GLY A 424 -44.55 -53.13 25.95
CA GLY A 424 -43.74 -54.35 26.19
C GLY A 424 -43.72 -55.45 25.08
N LYS A 425 -42.60 -56.19 24.98
CA LYS A 425 -42.37 -57.58 24.42
C LYS A 425 -42.35 -57.89 22.90
N LYS A 426 -41.26 -58.60 22.49
CA LYS A 426 -41.08 -59.60 21.37
C LYS A 426 -41.21 -59.08 19.91
N GLY A 427 -40.69 -59.72 18.85
CA GLY A 427 -39.91 -60.99 18.64
C GLY A 427 -40.56 -61.92 17.58
N ASP A 428 -39.89 -62.76 16.77
CA ASP A 428 -38.47 -63.19 16.68
C ASP A 428 -38.20 -64.03 15.38
N LYS A 429 -37.04 -63.84 14.69
CA LYS A 429 -36.40 -64.65 13.58
C LYS A 429 -37.07 -64.89 12.20
N GLY A 430 -36.22 -65.11 11.17
CA GLY A 430 -36.56 -65.78 9.89
C GLY A 430 -35.50 -65.66 8.76
N ASN A 431 -34.89 -66.76 8.31
CA ASN A 431 -33.88 -66.83 7.22
C ASN A 431 -34.36 -67.69 6.03
N ASN A 432 -33.99 -67.35 4.77
CA ASN A 432 -33.29 -68.28 3.85
C ASN A 432 -32.90 -67.68 2.47
N LYS A 433 -32.03 -68.40 1.73
CA LYS A 433 -31.55 -68.13 0.35
C LYS A 433 -32.29 -69.00 -0.70
N LYS A 434 -32.29 -68.61 -1.99
CA LYS A 434 -31.56 -69.31 -3.10
C LYS A 434 -31.82 -68.80 -4.54
N ASP A 435 -30.77 -68.97 -5.37
CA ASP A 435 -30.70 -69.33 -6.81
C ASP A 435 -31.12 -68.35 -7.95
N GLU A 436 -30.77 -68.76 -9.18
CA GLU A 436 -30.53 -67.96 -10.40
C GLU A 436 -31.51 -68.30 -11.56
N GLN A 437 -31.63 -67.44 -12.59
CA GLN A 437 -31.29 -67.76 -14.01
C GLN A 437 -31.62 -66.61 -15.01
N LYS A 438 -31.21 -66.81 -16.29
CA LYS A 438 -31.23 -65.85 -17.44
C LYS A 438 -32.49 -65.93 -18.34
N ASN A 439 -32.75 -64.84 -19.09
CA ASN A 439 -32.73 -64.71 -20.58
C ASN A 439 -32.87 -63.20 -20.96
N GLU A 440 -32.49 -62.61 -22.11
CA GLU A 440 -32.10 -62.98 -23.51
C GLU A 440 -33.17 -62.85 -24.64
N ASP A 441 -32.69 -62.41 -25.83
CA ASP A 441 -33.33 -62.05 -27.13
C ASP A 441 -34.31 -60.85 -27.26
N GLY A 442 -34.29 -60.01 -28.32
CA GLY A 442 -33.31 -59.87 -29.43
C GLY A 442 -33.74 -58.98 -30.63
N ASN A 443 -32.76 -58.47 -31.42
CA ASN A 443 -32.80 -57.94 -32.82
C ASN A 443 -33.72 -56.73 -33.20
N ASN A 444 -33.46 -55.89 -34.23
CA ASN A 444 -32.67 -56.04 -35.47
C ASN A 444 -32.23 -54.69 -36.14
N THR A 445 -31.26 -54.70 -37.08
CA THR A 445 -30.79 -53.58 -37.97
C THR A 445 -31.32 -53.75 -39.44
N PRO A 446 -31.17 -52.82 -40.43
CA PRO A 446 -29.92 -52.43 -41.17
C PRO A 446 -29.74 -50.88 -41.37
N ASP A 447 -28.61 -50.24 -41.80
CA ASP A 447 -27.52 -50.49 -42.80
C ASP A 447 -27.88 -50.01 -44.25
N PRO A 448 -26.98 -49.67 -45.24
CA PRO A 448 -25.50 -49.56 -45.28
C PRO A 448 -24.87 -48.30 -45.98
N GLY A 449 -23.53 -48.27 -46.15
CA GLY A 449 -22.73 -47.39 -47.06
C GLY A 449 -21.27 -47.17 -46.58
N GLU A 450 -20.22 -47.93 -46.93
CA GLU A 450 -19.58 -48.22 -48.25
C GLU A 450 -18.86 -46.96 -48.80
N TRP A 451 -17.53 -46.89 -49.03
CA TRP A 451 -16.64 -47.74 -49.87
C TRP A 451 -15.18 -47.91 -49.37
N GLU A 452 -14.57 -48.98 -49.92
CA GLU A 452 -13.16 -49.37 -50.19
C GLU A 452 -12.03 -48.31 -50.16
N GLY A 453 -10.74 -48.60 -49.95
CA GLY A 453 -9.95 -49.86 -49.80
C GLY A 453 -8.55 -49.57 -49.20
N THR A 454 -7.41 -50.27 -49.42
CA THR A 454 -7.04 -51.48 -50.21
C THR A 454 -5.67 -52.04 -49.68
N GLU A 455 -5.02 -53.02 -50.33
CA GLU A 455 -3.88 -53.81 -49.79
C GLU A 455 -2.45 -53.43 -50.29
N SER A 456 -1.39 -53.80 -49.54
CA SER A 456 -0.20 -54.53 -50.10
C SER A 456 0.82 -55.04 -49.05
N HIS A 457 1.23 -56.31 -49.21
CA HIS A 457 2.44 -56.98 -48.68
C HIS A 457 3.30 -57.42 -49.91
N PRO A 458 4.49 -58.08 -49.80
CA PRO A 458 5.30 -58.55 -48.65
C PRO A 458 6.72 -57.87 -48.63
N THR A 459 7.83 -58.27 -47.97
CA THR A 459 8.45 -59.59 -47.70
C THR A 459 9.49 -59.63 -46.56
N SER A 460 9.54 -60.78 -45.87
CA SER A 460 10.72 -61.55 -45.40
C SER A 460 11.99 -60.83 -44.87
N GLY A 461 12.33 -61.10 -43.61
CA GLY A 461 13.67 -60.88 -43.03
C GLY A 461 13.85 -61.64 -41.71
N ASN A 462 14.66 -62.71 -41.71
CA ASN A 462 14.82 -63.63 -40.57
C ASN A 462 15.96 -63.19 -39.62
N GLY A 463 15.82 -63.33 -38.30
CA GLY A 463 16.89 -63.01 -37.35
C GLY A 463 16.57 -63.27 -35.87
N GLN A 464 17.26 -64.23 -35.25
CA GLN A 464 17.09 -64.59 -33.84
C GLN A 464 17.84 -63.65 -32.89
N SER A 465 17.24 -63.33 -31.73
CA SER A 465 17.97 -63.24 -30.44
C SER A 465 17.02 -62.95 -29.25
N GLU A 466 16.43 -63.99 -28.66
CA GLU A 466 15.88 -63.89 -27.31
C GLU A 466 16.98 -64.06 -26.26
N GLY A 467 16.85 -63.37 -25.11
CA GLY A 467 17.74 -63.60 -23.96
C GLY A 467 18.32 -62.37 -23.25
N LYS A 468 17.56 -61.27 -23.04
CA LYS A 468 18.05 -60.14 -22.20
C LYS A 468 17.03 -59.28 -21.44
N LYS A 469 15.73 -59.60 -21.45
CA LYS A 469 14.68 -58.73 -20.84
C LYS A 469 14.49 -58.85 -19.32
N ASN A 470 14.92 -59.94 -18.66
CA ASN A 470 14.53 -60.21 -17.28
C ASN A 470 15.23 -59.36 -16.19
N LYS A 471 16.35 -58.66 -16.48
CA LYS A 471 17.11 -57.95 -15.44
C LYS A 471 16.45 -56.65 -14.94
N ARG A 472 15.80 -55.86 -15.81
CA ARG A 472 15.15 -54.58 -15.39
C ARG A 472 13.92 -54.82 -14.50
N THR A 473 13.12 -55.84 -14.80
CA THR A 473 11.91 -56.17 -14.03
C THR A 473 12.23 -56.59 -12.60
N VAL A 474 13.29 -57.39 -12.40
CA VAL A 474 13.77 -57.78 -11.06
C VAL A 474 14.25 -56.56 -10.27
N TRP A 475 14.98 -55.63 -10.91
CA TRP A 475 15.49 -54.43 -10.24
C TRP A 475 14.37 -53.53 -9.70
N LEU A 476 13.29 -53.35 -10.46
CA LEU A 476 12.09 -52.61 -10.03
C LEU A 476 11.36 -53.29 -8.87
N MET A 477 11.25 -54.63 -8.88
CA MET A 477 10.64 -55.38 -7.77
C MET A 477 11.45 -55.27 -6.47
N VAL A 478 12.79 -55.33 -6.55
CA VAL A 478 13.66 -55.16 -5.38
C VAL A 478 13.53 -53.76 -4.79
N TYR A 479 13.54 -52.71 -5.62
CA TYR A 479 13.39 -51.33 -5.15
C TYR A 479 12.04 -51.07 -4.45
N ALA A 480 10.94 -51.61 -5.01
CA ALA A 480 9.61 -51.52 -4.40
C ALA A 480 9.52 -52.24 -3.04
N ALA A 481 10.17 -53.41 -2.91
CA ALA A 481 10.23 -54.17 -1.67
C ALA A 481 11.05 -53.47 -0.57
N VAL A 482 12.21 -52.88 -0.92
CA VAL A 482 13.04 -52.12 0.03
C VAL A 482 12.29 -50.87 0.51
N SER A 483 11.63 -50.14 -0.39
CA SER A 483 10.81 -48.97 -0.06
C SER A 483 9.72 -49.30 0.97
N THR A 484 8.95 -50.37 0.75
CA THR A 484 7.89 -50.79 1.68
C THR A 484 8.43 -51.24 3.05
N VAL A 485 9.58 -51.93 3.11
CA VAL A 485 10.20 -52.30 4.38
C VAL A 485 10.64 -51.06 5.17
N ILE A 486 11.26 -50.07 4.53
CA ILE A 486 11.67 -48.82 5.19
C ILE A 486 10.45 -48.06 5.73
N SER A 487 9.37 -47.96 4.96
CA SER A 487 8.11 -47.33 5.40
C SER A 487 7.51 -48.02 6.63
N VAL A 488 7.52 -49.36 6.67
CA VAL A 488 7.03 -50.14 7.82
C VAL A 488 7.92 -49.95 9.06
N VAL A 489 9.25 -49.92 8.89
CA VAL A 489 10.17 -49.66 10.01
C VAL A 489 9.98 -48.25 10.58
N LEU A 490 9.82 -47.22 9.75
CA LEU A 490 9.50 -45.86 10.22
C LEU A 490 8.18 -45.83 10.98
N ALA A 491 7.14 -46.49 10.47
CA ALA A 491 5.84 -46.56 11.14
C ALA A 491 5.94 -47.24 12.52
N ILE A 492 6.69 -48.34 12.64
CA ILE A 492 6.92 -49.03 13.93
C ILE A 492 7.68 -48.14 14.91
N VAL A 493 8.72 -47.43 14.47
CA VAL A 493 9.49 -46.51 15.33
C VAL A 493 8.61 -45.36 15.83
N LEU A 494 7.78 -44.78 14.96
CA LEU A 494 6.87 -43.68 15.32
C LEU A 494 5.71 -44.13 16.25
N LEU A 495 5.23 -45.37 16.10
CA LEU A 495 4.16 -45.95 16.94
C LEU A 495 4.65 -46.46 18.30
N SER A 496 5.95 -46.69 18.48
CA SER A 496 6.54 -47.24 19.73
C SER A 496 6.80 -46.19 20.82
N GLY A 497 6.33 -44.95 20.64
CA GLY A 497 6.78 -43.79 21.41
C GLY A 497 6.20 -43.61 22.82
N LYS A 498 6.57 -44.44 23.82
CA LYS A 498 6.76 -44.00 25.24
C LYS A 498 7.41 -45.03 26.19
N THR A 499 8.72 -44.82 26.43
CA THR A 499 9.44 -44.80 27.73
C THR A 499 9.01 -45.69 28.91
N LEU A 500 9.99 -46.36 29.52
CA LEU A 500 10.12 -46.51 30.99
C LEU A 500 11.50 -46.00 31.46
N THR A 501 11.61 -45.55 32.71
CA THR A 501 12.84 -45.04 33.36
C THR A 501 13.48 -46.13 34.25
N ASP A 502 14.59 -45.99 35.00
CA ASP A 502 15.33 -44.82 35.49
C ASP A 502 16.76 -45.19 36.00
N LEU A 503 17.50 -44.20 36.54
CA LEU A 503 18.56 -44.28 37.57
C LEU A 503 19.92 -44.95 37.26
N THR A 504 20.98 -44.14 37.25
CA THR A 504 21.97 -44.12 38.37
C THR A 504 22.54 -42.72 38.60
N SER A 505 22.89 -42.42 39.85
CA SER A 505 23.41 -41.14 40.40
C SER A 505 24.83 -40.76 39.89
N VAL A 506 25.33 -39.53 40.05
CA VAL A 506 25.92 -38.96 41.29
C VAL A 506 26.09 -37.42 41.23
N SER A 507 25.91 -36.76 42.39
CA SER A 507 26.53 -35.51 42.94
C SER A 507 27.42 -34.64 42.01
N SER A 508 27.34 -33.30 42.02
CA SER A 508 27.51 -32.45 43.23
C SER A 508 27.01 -30.99 43.11
N ASN A 509 27.02 -30.29 44.25
CA ASN A 509 26.74 -28.85 44.46
C ASN A 509 27.65 -27.93 43.58
N ASP A 510 27.36 -26.63 43.34
CA ASP A 510 27.31 -25.57 44.36
C ASP A 510 26.38 -24.35 44.10
N ASN A 511 25.61 -24.05 45.16
CA ASN A 511 25.36 -22.75 45.82
C ASN A 511 25.18 -21.39 45.07
N ALA A 512 24.21 -20.66 45.63
CA ALA A 512 24.23 -19.21 45.94
C ALA A 512 23.88 -18.15 44.85
N THR A 513 22.65 -17.63 44.98
CA THR A 513 22.37 -16.17 45.03
C THR A 513 23.25 -15.51 46.12
N ASP A 514 23.62 -14.22 46.09
CA ASP A 514 22.73 -13.06 45.88
C ASP A 514 23.53 -11.73 45.71
N THR A 515 22.81 -10.65 45.40
CA THR A 515 23.13 -9.22 45.65
C THR A 515 24.27 -8.48 44.91
N ALA A 516 23.83 -7.48 44.13
CA ALA A 516 24.15 -6.04 44.29
C ALA A 516 25.36 -5.39 43.56
N THR A 517 24.98 -4.53 42.60
CA THR A 517 25.48 -3.15 42.38
C THR A 517 26.92 -2.92 41.89
N THR A 518 27.03 -2.46 40.64
CA THR A 518 28.08 -1.54 40.18
C THR A 518 27.44 -0.37 39.44
N GLN A 519 27.98 0.84 39.58
CA GLN A 519 27.58 2.03 38.81
C GLN A 519 28.16 1.98 37.39
N THR A 520 27.51 2.63 36.42
CA THR A 520 28.09 2.89 35.10
C THR A 520 27.91 4.37 34.73
N GLU A 521 28.95 4.95 34.13
CA GLU A 521 28.93 6.27 33.48
C GLU A 521 28.00 6.29 32.25
N PRO A 522 27.63 7.49 31.73
CA PRO A 522 26.59 7.61 30.70
C PRO A 522 26.99 6.98 29.37
N ALA A 523 26.25 5.96 28.96
CA ALA A 523 26.36 5.38 27.62
C ALA A 523 25.80 6.35 26.56
N ALA A 524 26.65 6.74 25.61
CA ALA A 524 26.22 7.46 24.42
C ALA A 524 25.49 6.52 23.42
N ASN A 525 24.71 7.11 22.52
CA ASN A 525 24.03 6.43 21.40
C ASN A 525 23.09 5.27 21.78
N ALA A 526 22.01 5.60 22.49
CA ALA A 526 20.71 5.12 22.02
C ALA A 526 20.34 5.98 20.79
N GLU A 527 20.34 5.41 19.57
CA GLU A 527 19.78 6.13 18.42
C GLU A 527 18.27 6.31 18.64
N VAL A 528 17.83 7.56 18.52
CA VAL A 528 16.41 7.91 18.66
C VAL A 528 15.63 7.22 17.54
N THR A 529 14.52 6.57 17.88
CA THR A 529 13.79 5.64 17.00
C THR A 529 13.15 6.29 15.76
N ASP A 530 13.13 7.63 15.69
CA ASP A 530 12.67 8.41 14.55
C ASP A 530 13.79 9.07 13.72
N SER A 531 15.06 8.79 14.02
CA SER A 531 16.22 9.31 13.29
C SER A 531 16.20 8.98 11.80
N VAL A 532 15.94 7.71 11.43
CA VAL A 532 15.88 7.26 10.03
C VAL A 532 14.80 7.99 9.21
N PRO A 533 13.52 8.06 9.63
CA PRO A 533 12.52 8.83 8.89
C PRO A 533 12.80 10.35 8.88
N ALA A 534 13.38 10.93 9.95
CA ALA A 534 13.79 12.34 9.96
C ALA A 534 14.90 12.65 8.93
N ILE A 535 15.90 11.76 8.82
CA ILE A 535 16.96 11.84 7.80
C ILE A 535 16.35 11.69 6.40
N ASN A 536 15.43 10.75 6.19
CA ASN A 536 14.75 10.57 4.92
C ASN A 536 13.89 11.78 4.53
N TYR A 537 13.22 12.43 5.49
CA TYR A 537 12.52 13.71 5.25
C TYR A 537 13.51 14.79 4.77
N LEU A 538 14.61 15.00 5.49
CA LEU A 538 15.62 16.01 5.11
C LEU A 538 16.24 15.74 3.73
N LYS A 539 16.55 14.48 3.40
CA LYS A 539 17.12 14.10 2.09
C LYS A 539 16.18 14.33 0.91
N ASN A 540 14.87 14.21 1.13
CA ASN A 540 13.85 14.31 0.08
C ASN A 540 13.04 15.62 0.16
N CYS A 541 13.52 16.63 0.89
CA CYS A 541 12.91 17.96 0.86
C CYS A 541 13.42 18.72 -0.38
N ASP A 542 12.49 19.29 -1.17
CA ASP A 542 12.78 20.02 -2.42
C ASP A 542 13.38 21.43 -2.16
N GLY A 543 14.38 21.51 -1.29
CA GLY A 543 14.92 22.77 -0.77
C GLY A 543 13.91 23.57 0.06
N ILE A 544 12.88 22.93 0.63
CA ILE A 544 11.90 23.54 1.52
C ILE A 544 11.74 22.70 2.78
N LEU A 545 12.18 23.25 3.91
CA LEU A 545 11.95 22.71 5.24
C LEU A 545 10.62 23.26 5.79
N PHE A 546 9.84 22.41 6.46
CA PHE A 546 8.59 22.79 7.11
C PHE A 546 8.69 22.58 8.62
N ARG A 547 8.18 23.53 9.41
CA ARG A 547 8.22 23.47 10.88
C ARG A 547 7.63 22.17 11.41
N ASP A 548 6.37 21.91 11.05
CA ASP A 548 5.60 20.80 11.59
C ASP A 548 6.26 19.45 11.27
N SER A 549 6.90 19.33 10.10
CA SER A 549 7.66 18.15 9.71
C SER A 549 8.97 17.98 10.49
N LEU A 550 9.66 19.06 10.86
CA LEU A 550 10.86 19.00 11.69
C LEU A 550 10.56 18.75 13.17
N ASP A 551 9.48 19.35 13.70
CA ASP A 551 9.06 19.18 15.09
C ASP A 551 8.29 17.87 15.34
N HIS A 552 7.80 17.20 14.27
CA HIS A 552 7.21 15.85 14.33
C HIS A 552 8.22 14.77 14.75
N TYR A 553 9.46 14.85 14.25
CA TYR A 553 10.52 13.93 14.67
C TYR A 553 11.33 14.51 15.83
N SER A 554 11.40 13.79 16.94
CA SER A 554 12.25 14.16 18.09
C SER A 554 13.74 14.23 17.75
N TYR A 555 14.19 13.53 16.70
CA TYR A 555 15.54 13.70 16.15
C TYR A 555 15.82 15.10 15.55
N THR A 556 14.84 15.77 14.93
CA THR A 556 15.00 17.11 14.33
C THR A 556 14.35 18.25 15.10
N LYS A 557 13.58 17.95 16.15
CA LYS A 557 12.90 18.93 16.99
C LYS A 557 13.83 20.06 17.46
N GLY A 558 13.40 21.30 17.24
CA GLY A 558 14.19 22.51 17.56
C GLY A 558 15.18 22.96 16.46
N LEU A 559 15.48 22.13 15.45
CA LEU A 559 16.27 22.56 14.28
C LEU A 559 15.60 23.75 13.57
N TRP A 560 14.27 23.72 13.48
CA TRP A 560 13.48 24.81 12.94
C TRP A 560 13.78 26.14 13.65
N ASP A 561 13.71 26.16 14.98
CA ASP A 561 13.91 27.37 15.77
C ASP A 561 15.37 27.84 15.72
N ASP A 562 16.35 26.92 15.73
CA ASP A 562 17.77 27.29 15.61
C ASP A 562 18.12 27.87 14.23
N LEU A 563 17.54 27.36 13.15
CA LEU A 563 17.65 27.96 11.82
C LEU A 563 16.94 29.32 11.78
N ASN A 564 15.70 29.39 12.23
CA ASN A 564 14.89 30.61 12.15
C ASN A 564 15.46 31.76 12.98
N ASN A 565 16.08 31.48 14.13
CA ASN A 565 16.66 32.48 15.02
C ASN A 565 18.13 32.82 14.69
N PHE A 566 18.65 32.31 13.56
CA PHE A 566 20.07 32.39 13.17
C PHE A 566 21.01 31.98 14.33
N ASN A 567 20.77 30.84 14.97
CA ASN A 567 21.67 30.26 15.97
C ASN A 567 22.81 29.50 15.28
N LEU A 568 23.54 30.20 14.39
CA LEU A 568 24.44 29.59 13.42
C LEU A 568 25.56 28.77 14.08
N ASP A 569 26.00 29.12 15.30
CA ASP A 569 27.01 28.35 16.06
C ASP A 569 26.54 26.92 16.36
N LYS A 570 25.25 26.74 16.69
CA LYS A 570 24.65 25.42 16.83
C LYS A 570 24.48 24.72 15.48
N VAL A 571 24.14 25.47 14.43
CA VAL A 571 23.99 24.92 13.07
C VAL A 571 25.30 24.29 12.60
N ILE A 572 26.44 24.97 12.81
CA ILE A 572 27.76 24.46 12.41
C ILE A 572 28.41 23.49 13.42
N GLY A 573 27.93 23.48 14.67
CA GLY A 573 28.40 22.61 15.74
C GLY A 573 27.47 21.43 16.00
N GLU A 574 26.45 21.64 16.84
CA GLU A 574 25.50 20.61 17.28
C GLU A 574 24.80 19.90 16.11
N TRP A 575 24.16 20.66 15.23
CA TRP A 575 23.38 20.10 14.12
C TRP A 575 24.27 19.52 13.02
N LYS A 576 25.45 20.11 12.76
CA LYS A 576 26.43 19.53 11.84
C LYS A 576 26.97 18.17 12.31
N ASN A 577 27.30 18.03 13.58
CA ASN A 577 27.72 16.75 14.14
C ASN A 577 26.59 15.70 14.16
N LYS A 578 25.32 16.13 14.18
CA LYS A 578 24.15 15.26 14.16
C LYS A 578 23.74 14.81 12.75
N LEU A 579 23.89 15.69 11.76
CA LEU A 579 23.32 15.52 10.41
C LEU A 579 24.34 15.44 9.27
N GLY A 580 25.51 16.08 9.41
CA GLY A 580 26.42 16.37 8.29
C GLY A 580 26.96 15.14 7.56
N ASP A 581 27.48 14.15 8.30
CA ASP A 581 28.06 12.94 7.71
C ASP A 581 26.99 11.95 7.17
N ARG A 582 25.70 12.30 7.25
CA ARG A 582 24.59 11.43 6.82
C ARG A 582 24.18 11.65 5.36
N GLY A 583 24.81 12.57 4.62
CA GLY A 583 24.55 12.82 3.20
C GLY A 583 23.20 13.49 2.97
N ILE A 584 23.08 14.73 3.44
CA ILE A 584 21.87 15.57 3.50
C ILE A 584 22.23 16.93 2.87
N GLN A 585 22.27 16.99 1.54
CA GLN A 585 22.77 18.14 0.76
C GLN A 585 22.19 19.49 1.25
N CYS A 586 20.87 19.56 1.46
CA CYS A 586 20.20 20.80 1.89
C CYS A 586 20.69 21.32 3.25
N PHE A 587 21.20 20.44 4.12
CA PHE A 587 21.78 20.82 5.41
C PHE A 587 23.29 21.04 5.33
N GLU A 588 24.00 20.31 4.46
CA GLU A 588 25.41 20.55 4.13
C GLU A 588 25.60 21.97 3.56
N ASP A 589 24.76 22.37 2.60
CA ASP A 589 24.69 23.74 2.06
C ASP A 589 24.52 24.77 3.20
N ILE A 590 23.48 24.59 4.03
CA ILE A 590 23.18 25.47 5.17
C ILE A 590 24.40 25.59 6.11
N ALA A 591 25.06 24.48 6.42
CA ALA A 591 26.19 24.45 7.34
C ALA A 591 27.46 25.07 6.73
N GLU A 592 27.64 25.05 5.41
CA GLU A 592 28.72 25.78 4.73
C GLU A 592 28.46 27.28 4.73
N HIS A 593 27.28 27.73 4.29
CA HIS A 593 26.90 29.15 4.29
C HIS A 593 26.93 29.75 5.71
N ALA A 594 26.40 29.02 6.71
CA ALA A 594 26.45 29.43 8.11
C ALA A 594 27.89 29.59 8.62
N LYS A 595 28.80 28.66 8.29
CA LYS A 595 30.23 28.76 8.64
C LYS A 595 30.87 29.97 7.97
N ASN A 596 30.63 30.17 6.68
CA ASN A 596 31.15 31.30 5.92
C ASN A 596 30.69 32.67 6.47
N CYS A 597 29.55 32.74 7.15
CA CYS A 597 29.08 33.94 7.83
C CYS A 597 29.79 34.19 9.19
N ILE A 598 30.01 33.12 9.96
CA ILE A 598 30.73 33.15 11.24
C ILE A 598 32.21 33.48 11.03
N ASP A 599 32.88 32.80 10.09
CA ASP A 599 34.31 33.01 9.76
C ASP A 599 34.59 34.46 9.28
N LYS A 600 33.59 35.14 8.71
CA LYS A 600 33.66 36.56 8.30
C LYS A 600 33.24 37.54 9.41
N ASN A 601 32.77 37.05 10.56
CA ASN A 601 32.21 37.79 11.68
C ASN A 601 31.02 38.70 11.29
N LEU A 602 30.00 38.14 10.60
CA LEU A 602 28.86 38.89 10.05
C LEU A 602 27.49 38.48 10.61
N LEU A 603 27.45 37.62 11.64
CA LEU A 603 26.24 37.10 12.26
C LEU A 603 25.25 38.19 12.72
N ASP A 604 25.76 39.26 13.35
CA ASP A 604 24.93 40.36 13.85
C ASP A 604 24.21 41.09 12.70
N LYS A 605 24.90 41.34 11.58
CA LYS A 605 24.32 41.97 10.37
C LYS A 605 23.26 41.09 9.71
N ALA A 606 23.40 39.77 9.78
CA ALA A 606 22.37 38.83 9.30
C ALA A 606 21.09 38.91 10.17
N LYS A 607 21.25 39.06 11.49
CA LYS A 607 20.16 39.19 12.47
C LYS A 607 19.44 40.55 12.39
N GLU A 608 20.18 41.66 12.27
CA GLU A 608 19.61 43.02 12.17
C GLU A 608 18.56 43.15 11.05
N LYS A 609 18.79 42.47 9.92
CA LYS A 609 18.03 42.64 8.67
C LYS A 609 16.54 42.25 8.75
N ASN A 610 16.15 41.33 9.64
CA ASN A 610 14.76 40.89 9.88
C ASN A 610 14.47 40.78 11.41
N SER A 611 14.96 41.71 12.22
CA SER A 611 14.67 41.76 13.69
C SER A 611 15.05 40.49 14.46
N GLY A 612 16.12 39.80 14.06
CA GLY A 612 16.66 38.61 14.72
C GLY A 612 16.20 37.26 14.16
N HIS A 613 15.21 37.24 13.25
CA HIS A 613 14.62 36.00 12.73
C HIS A 613 14.61 35.95 11.19
N TYR A 614 14.61 34.78 10.58
CA TYR A 614 14.50 34.65 9.12
C TYR A 614 13.06 34.86 8.65
N ASN A 615 12.14 34.12 9.26
CA ASN A 615 10.69 34.09 9.04
C ASN A 615 9.94 34.76 10.21
N LYS A 616 8.66 35.13 10.01
CA LYS A 616 7.77 35.50 11.11
C LYS A 616 7.33 34.27 11.92
N ALA A 617 6.74 34.49 13.09
CA ALA A 617 6.18 33.42 13.92
C ALA A 617 5.05 32.60 13.25
N GLU A 618 4.39 33.19 12.24
CA GLU A 618 3.30 32.59 11.45
C GLU A 618 3.81 31.79 10.22
N ASP A 619 5.07 31.98 9.80
CA ASP A 619 5.63 31.43 8.57
C ASP A 619 6.25 30.04 8.80
N LEU A 620 5.54 28.97 8.44
CA LEU A 620 5.92 27.58 8.72
C LEU A 620 6.90 26.92 7.72
N LYS A 621 7.51 27.67 6.78
CA LYS A 621 8.40 27.11 5.73
C LYS A 621 9.70 27.89 5.51
N ILE A 622 10.85 27.22 5.56
CA ILE A 622 12.17 27.77 5.21
C ILE A 622 12.53 27.23 3.82
N ASN A 623 12.60 28.12 2.82
CA ASN A 623 13.24 27.78 1.56
C ASN A 623 14.76 27.88 1.74
N VAL A 624 15.44 26.74 1.63
CA VAL A 624 16.87 26.55 1.89
C VAL A 624 17.73 27.49 1.04
N LYS A 625 17.45 27.57 -0.27
CA LYS A 625 18.20 28.45 -1.18
C LYS A 625 18.05 29.92 -0.81
N ASN A 626 16.84 30.37 -0.46
CA ASN A 626 16.61 31.75 0.00
C ASN A 626 17.27 32.02 1.37
N TYR A 627 17.35 31.02 2.25
CA TYR A 627 18.03 31.11 3.55
C TYR A 627 19.55 31.25 3.38
N CYS A 628 20.18 30.39 2.57
CA CYS A 628 21.59 30.51 2.21
C CYS A 628 21.90 31.84 1.52
N ASN A 629 21.10 32.23 0.51
CA ASN A 629 21.19 33.55 -0.13
C ASN A 629 21.01 34.71 0.86
N TRP A 630 20.28 34.53 1.97
CA TRP A 630 20.09 35.58 2.99
C TRP A 630 21.32 35.77 3.86
N ILE A 631 21.95 34.66 4.26
CA ILE A 631 23.23 34.60 4.97
C ILE A 631 24.34 35.21 4.09
N ASP A 632 24.38 34.87 2.80
CA ASP A 632 25.32 35.44 1.83
C ASP A 632 25.04 36.91 1.50
N ALA A 633 23.77 37.33 1.45
CA ALA A 633 23.43 38.75 1.25
C ALA A 633 23.81 39.65 2.45
N ALA A 634 24.12 39.07 3.61
CA ALA A 634 24.82 39.77 4.71
C ALA A 634 26.34 39.80 4.52
N CYS A 635 26.91 38.89 3.71
CA CYS A 635 28.32 38.81 3.36
C CYS A 635 28.75 39.75 2.23
N ASP A 636 27.95 39.89 1.16
CA ASP A 636 28.40 40.51 -0.10
C ASP A 636 28.44 42.04 -0.10
N LYS A 637 27.87 42.72 0.90
CA LYS A 637 27.77 44.20 0.93
C LYS A 637 29.08 44.97 1.19
N ASN A 638 30.23 44.31 1.16
CA ASN A 638 31.54 44.93 1.42
C ASN A 638 32.31 45.37 0.15
N THR A 639 31.75 45.26 -1.06
CA THR A 639 32.47 45.54 -2.33
C THR A 639 31.87 46.66 -3.21
N SER A 640 30.85 47.40 -2.78
CA SER A 640 30.23 48.45 -3.62
C SER A 640 29.72 49.70 -2.89
N SER A 641 30.51 50.28 -1.97
CA SER A 641 30.27 51.65 -1.47
C SER A 641 31.52 52.30 -0.86
N ASN A 642 32.50 52.68 -1.71
CA ASN A 642 33.54 53.67 -1.40
C ASN A 642 34.37 54.00 -2.67
N ASP A 643 33.74 54.66 -3.65
CA ASP A 643 34.41 55.45 -4.69
C ASP A 643 33.34 56.12 -5.59
N SER A 644 33.02 57.41 -5.34
CA SER A 644 32.47 58.41 -6.31
C SER A 644 31.64 59.56 -5.69
N GLU A 645 32.10 60.23 -4.64
CA GLU A 645 31.52 61.54 -4.27
C GLU A 645 32.56 62.55 -3.75
N ASP A 646 33.52 62.92 -4.62
CA ASP A 646 34.43 64.05 -4.35
C ASP A 646 34.97 64.69 -5.65
N LYS A 647 34.13 65.49 -6.33
CA LYS A 647 34.55 66.53 -7.30
C LYS A 647 33.40 67.41 -7.81
N TYR A 648 33.73 68.70 -7.97
CA TYR A 648 32.89 69.83 -8.40
C TYR A 648 31.75 70.19 -7.41
N GLY A 649 31.58 71.46 -7.03
CA GLY A 649 32.44 72.62 -7.30
C GLY A 649 31.69 73.94 -7.14
N SER A 650 32.26 74.90 -6.42
CA SER A 650 31.70 76.24 -6.27
C SER A 650 31.99 77.13 -7.49
N GLY A 651 31.02 77.91 -7.96
CA GLY A 651 31.30 79.11 -8.74
C GLY A 651 30.22 79.55 -9.75
N ASN A 652 29.51 80.63 -9.39
CA ASN A 652 28.70 81.53 -10.24
C ASN A 652 27.56 80.91 -11.06
#